data_AF-A0A8H4LUF1-F1
#
_entry.id   AF-A0A8H4LUF1-F1
#
_cell.length_a   1.000
_cell.length_b   1.000
_cell.length_c   1.000
_cell.angle_alpha   90.00
_cell.angle_beta   90.00
_cell.angle_gamma   90.00
#
_symmetry.space_group_name_H-M   'P 1'
#
loop_
_entity.id
_entity.type
_entity.pdbx_description
1 polymer ?
#
loop_
_entity_poly.entity_id
_entity_poly.type
_entity_poly.pdbx_seq_one_letter_code
_entity_poly.pdbx_strand_id
1 'polypeptide(L)'
;MADIPIPLIEDGPSAQPDGETNGRTSRHPTPILRSAAAQWANINGGSARKNLDGVTQQSSPDLNNVAAVSGVFDVAGQERVQGTSPDWGYPTLRSASTPRRRRRRSSSRTRYCYDVAGEAPPQDDFNTPSFKAAFRDIKTVVSNVAEVLGSGLLHNDADSTIVSHLHENARALAGFQCPSTRTVGFVGDSGAGKSSLINSLLDAKDLARMSNSGRACTCVATEYRFHEEINLAVQVELFSLDECLKQLTDLLQSYRNFKLNHGSMSPEERQFFQDDSELAQDTFRAMFGGRLGDEAFLIEKPEDAVLETFKAWTEEALGSQDTNMMPGLTLRECSDRLTRLASDRTSPDEMATWPYIRKVKVFLNAHILSKGLILVDLPGLRDLNAARRNVTERFLLKCDDIFVVCNIDRASTDLAVKNVFALAKSAGLSRVGIICTKSDIVNAEEAQKDHPEPDAQQICRLREAVDVESKELDELAIDLQALEDQPSLSAIDKDERNDLYQQQSEARKLKEAADFKLLRHLIEIRNRNVSHTLKESYGPLAPNQEVPVFCAGNKLYWDHRDKDRSVALPYLKLSCIIDIRRHCISIMSASQHRAAVQYMRLSVHALLATIQVWLQSGAGDADLETKQGIRGTLDVLEAQLRRDLTSSTSVVNTIVRFLKLSFDEKVHRRHRFSDWSQTAQKACKDWSMWHHSTYVAFCRNYGIHHTNKVGYHNWNEEAIKGMVRDIHEPWKELLLTVQQQRGASVDLFKSMVERVTGYLESELGDFPDAAEPLTQAIESQLSIAANTVDEAFGCFEEQVSCLCVYAFSSIRTSFIGHTMESAYRESSFEHGRDSHERRKDIIGRKLSQESIFRQLMKRCRERFHHLANGIQKTIRDNLADHMDVIHGVLEIRSQNAAQEGERDVHLRVRVDEAVRSARARHASILASIAA
;
A
#
# COMPACT_ATOMS: atom_id res chain seq x y z
N MET A 1 28.26 47.55 -6.88
CA MET A 1 28.50 48.78 -7.67
C MET A 1 27.16 49.18 -8.28
N ALA A 2 26.70 50.39 -7.92
CA ALA A 2 25.50 51.16 -8.36
C ALA A 2 24.13 50.52 -8.06
N ASP A 3 23.29 51.00 -7.13
CA ASP A 3 22.62 52.32 -6.91
C ASP A 3 21.30 52.54 -7.70
N ILE A 4 20.17 52.27 -7.02
CA ILE A 4 18.91 53.07 -6.74
C ILE A 4 18.65 54.28 -7.70
N PRO A 5 17.41 54.65 -8.19
CA PRO A 5 16.20 54.86 -7.36
C PRO A 5 14.77 54.73 -7.95
N ILE A 6 13.83 54.73 -6.97
CA ILE A 6 12.37 54.95 -6.98
C ILE A 6 11.99 56.38 -7.45
N PRO A 7 10.72 56.65 -7.81
CA PRO A 7 10.07 57.85 -7.28
C PRO A 7 8.64 57.64 -6.70
N LEU A 8 8.39 58.38 -5.61
CA LEU A 8 7.14 58.68 -4.91
C LEU A 8 6.64 60.07 -5.32
N ILE A 9 5.33 60.28 -5.49
CA ILE A 9 4.55 61.54 -5.34
C ILE A 9 3.08 61.11 -5.06
N GLU A 10 2.55 61.16 -3.83
CA GLU A 10 1.77 62.24 -3.15
C GLU A 10 0.60 62.87 -3.95
N ASP A 11 -0.65 62.66 -3.49
CA ASP A 11 -1.55 63.71 -2.98
C ASP A 11 -3.03 63.23 -2.83
N GLY A 12 -3.61 63.47 -1.65
CA GLY A 12 -5.07 63.50 -1.41
C GLY A 12 -5.66 64.85 -1.85
N PRO A 13 -6.99 65.12 -1.69
CA PRO A 13 -7.62 65.14 -0.37
C PRO A 13 -9.11 64.72 -0.30
N SER A 14 -9.58 64.67 0.96
CA SER A 14 -10.92 64.48 1.51
C SER A 14 -11.99 65.52 1.11
N ALA A 15 -13.27 65.10 1.03
CA ALA A 15 -14.44 65.87 1.49
C ALA A 15 -15.73 65.01 1.54
N GLN A 16 -16.32 64.85 2.72
CA GLN A 16 -17.79 64.79 2.91
C GLN A 16 -18.31 66.24 3.08
N PRO A 17 -19.63 66.53 2.93
CA PRO A 17 -20.54 66.44 4.08
C PRO A 17 -22.03 66.11 3.79
N ASP A 18 -22.68 65.58 4.83
CA ASP A 18 -24.02 65.86 5.38
C ASP A 18 -25.33 65.69 4.60
N GLY A 19 -26.27 65.01 5.28
CA GLY A 19 -27.70 64.94 4.97
C GLY A 19 -28.48 64.08 5.97
N GLU A 20 -28.66 64.58 7.20
CA GLU A 20 -29.59 64.05 8.21
C GLU A 20 -31.07 64.21 7.78
N THR A 21 -31.96 63.28 8.16
CA THR A 21 -32.98 63.49 9.22
C THR A 21 -34.06 62.39 9.30
N ASN A 22 -34.29 61.94 10.55
CA ASN A 22 -35.54 61.49 11.20
C ASN A 22 -36.30 60.26 10.65
N GLY A 23 -36.71 59.25 11.43
CA GLY A 23 -36.74 59.06 12.88
C GLY A 23 -37.93 58.16 13.29
N ARG A 24 -37.82 57.55 14.48
CA ARG A 24 -38.84 56.88 15.33
C ARG A 24 -39.00 55.34 15.23
N THR A 25 -38.38 54.59 16.18
CA THR A 25 -38.91 54.05 17.47
C THR A 25 -39.87 52.85 17.28
N SER A 26 -39.80 51.71 17.97
CA SER A 26 -39.11 51.26 19.19
C SER A 26 -39.37 49.76 19.44
N ARG A 27 -38.62 49.17 20.39
CA ARG A 27 -38.94 48.03 21.29
C ARG A 27 -38.62 46.58 20.83
N HIS A 28 -37.56 46.06 21.46
CA HIS A 28 -37.34 44.67 21.93
C HIS A 28 -38.54 44.09 22.72
N PRO A 29 -38.60 42.79 23.13
CA PRO A 29 -37.54 41.76 23.22
C PRO A 29 -37.93 40.31 22.80
N THR A 30 -36.95 39.41 22.95
CA THR A 30 -36.97 37.93 23.07
C THR A 30 -38.12 37.34 23.92
N PRO A 31 -38.52 36.07 23.69
CA PRO A 31 -38.07 34.89 24.49
C PRO A 31 -37.90 33.60 23.62
N ILE A 32 -37.16 32.53 23.91
CA ILE A 32 -37.03 31.57 25.04
C ILE A 32 -38.24 30.62 25.27
N LEU A 33 -37.93 29.30 25.27
CA LEU A 33 -38.56 28.11 25.92
C LEU A 33 -39.58 27.20 25.18
N ARG A 34 -39.12 25.95 24.95
CA ARG A 34 -39.64 24.62 25.35
C ARG A 34 -41.06 24.12 25.02
N SER A 35 -41.04 22.84 24.62
CA SER A 35 -41.96 21.71 24.91
C SER A 35 -43.36 21.68 24.29
N ALA A 36 -43.68 20.57 23.62
CA ALA A 36 -44.66 19.59 24.12
C ALA A 36 -44.71 18.34 23.23
N ALA A 37 -44.84 17.20 23.89
CA ALA A 37 -45.10 15.89 23.30
C ALA A 37 -46.62 15.64 23.17
N ALA A 38 -46.93 14.59 22.41
CA ALA A 38 -47.95 13.55 22.68
C ALA A 38 -49.14 13.42 21.70
N GLN A 39 -49.13 12.23 21.07
CA GLN A 39 -50.21 11.24 20.94
C GLN A 39 -51.40 11.48 20.00
N TRP A 40 -51.64 10.47 19.16
CA TRP A 40 -52.82 9.58 19.03
C TRP A 40 -52.53 8.68 17.79
N ALA A 41 -52.86 7.39 17.66
CA ALA A 41 -53.57 6.41 18.47
C ALA A 41 -53.26 4.98 17.94
N ASN A 42 -53.40 3.99 18.83
CA ASN A 42 -53.41 2.55 18.58
C ASN A 42 -54.57 2.09 17.66
N ILE A 43 -54.34 1.04 16.88
CA ILE A 43 -55.35 -0.02 16.64
C ILE A 43 -54.68 -1.40 16.81
N ASN A 44 -55.31 -2.19 17.66
CA ASN A 44 -55.01 -3.57 18.06
C ASN A 44 -55.39 -4.61 16.99
N GLY A 45 -54.73 -5.77 17.08
CA GLY A 45 -55.22 -7.09 16.65
C GLY A 45 -54.06 -7.96 16.19
N GLY A 46 -53.71 -9.11 16.78
CA GLY A 46 -54.38 -9.96 17.75
C GLY A 46 -54.25 -11.42 17.30
N SER A 47 -53.60 -12.24 18.14
CA SER A 47 -53.77 -13.71 18.27
C SER A 47 -53.14 -14.64 17.20
N ALA A 48 -52.26 -15.56 17.60
CA ALA A 48 -52.63 -16.88 18.14
C ALA A 48 -51.45 -17.87 18.18
N ARG A 49 -51.35 -18.59 19.30
CA ARG A 49 -50.53 -19.79 19.57
C ARG A 49 -51.04 -21.04 18.84
N LYS A 50 -50.14 -22.01 18.59
CA LYS A 50 -50.20 -23.46 18.94
C LYS A 50 -49.13 -24.24 18.15
N ASN A 51 -48.20 -24.95 18.80
CA ASN A 51 -48.22 -26.38 19.19
C ASN A 51 -48.03 -27.34 17.99
N LEU A 52 -47.40 -28.51 18.02
CA LEU A 52 -46.52 -29.28 18.93
C LEU A 52 -45.97 -30.46 18.05
N ASP A 53 -44.87 -31.06 18.48
CA ASP A 53 -44.53 -32.50 18.44
C ASP A 53 -44.00 -33.28 17.22
N GLY A 54 -43.02 -34.15 17.57
CA GLY A 54 -42.61 -35.40 16.90
C GLY A 54 -41.08 -35.60 16.96
N VAL A 55 -40.46 -36.04 18.08
CA VAL A 55 -40.25 -37.45 18.54
C VAL A 55 -39.52 -38.29 17.46
N THR A 56 -38.30 -38.82 17.66
CA THR A 56 -37.97 -40.03 18.45
C THR A 56 -36.48 -40.17 18.85
N GLN A 57 -36.27 -40.59 20.12
CA GLN A 57 -35.38 -41.66 20.66
C GLN A 57 -33.86 -41.66 20.38
N GLN A 58 -33.00 -41.49 21.41
CA GLN A 58 -32.44 -42.55 22.32
C GLN A 58 -31.59 -43.58 21.54
N SER A 59 -30.35 -43.93 21.88
CA SER A 59 -29.72 -44.11 23.20
C SER A 59 -28.20 -44.32 23.09
N SER A 60 -27.52 -43.91 24.16
CA SER A 60 -26.17 -44.16 24.72
C SER A 60 -25.61 -45.61 24.58
N PRO A 61 -24.41 -46.02 25.10
CA PRO A 61 -23.55 -45.34 26.09
C PRO A 61 -22.01 -45.55 26.02
N ASP A 62 -21.32 -44.70 26.80
CA ASP A 62 -20.27 -44.99 27.79
C ASP A 62 -18.98 -45.82 27.55
N LEU A 63 -17.90 -45.16 28.02
CA LEU A 63 -16.91 -45.59 29.03
C LEU A 63 -15.59 -46.31 28.66
N ASN A 64 -14.59 -45.86 29.43
CA ASN A 64 -13.32 -46.47 29.85
C ASN A 64 -12.07 -46.15 28.98
N ASN A 65 -10.92 -45.79 29.53
CA ASN A 65 -10.44 -46.03 30.89
C ASN A 65 -9.29 -45.10 31.31
N VAL A 66 -9.21 -44.88 32.62
CA VAL A 66 -8.12 -44.26 33.39
C VAL A 66 -7.24 -45.38 33.97
N ALA A 67 -5.92 -45.18 34.04
CA ALA A 67 -5.01 -45.65 35.10
C ALA A 67 -3.55 -45.29 34.72
N ALA A 68 -2.87 -44.41 35.47
CA ALA A 68 -2.04 -44.67 36.67
C ALA A 68 -0.56 -44.88 36.31
N VAL A 69 0.33 -43.92 36.63
CA VAL A 69 1.18 -43.81 37.84
C VAL A 69 2.21 -44.93 38.00
N SER A 70 3.49 -44.58 37.87
CA SER A 70 4.58 -45.07 38.73
C SER A 70 5.74 -44.07 38.72
N GLY A 71 6.07 -43.51 39.89
CA GLY A 71 7.36 -42.86 40.14
C GLY A 71 8.39 -43.83 40.72
N VAL A 72 9.60 -43.35 40.97
CA VAL A 72 10.45 -43.55 42.17
C VAL A 72 11.83 -42.87 41.97
N PHE A 73 12.19 -42.02 42.96
CA PHE A 73 13.47 -41.59 43.59
C PHE A 73 14.84 -42.00 42.98
N ASP A 74 15.98 -41.27 43.10
CA ASP A 74 16.64 -40.55 44.22
C ASP A 74 17.71 -39.55 43.65
N VAL A 75 17.88 -38.31 44.13
CA VAL A 75 18.74 -37.75 45.23
C VAL A 75 20.24 -37.50 44.94
N ALA A 76 20.66 -36.28 45.32
CA ALA A 76 22.01 -35.69 45.57
C ALA A 76 22.50 -34.71 44.47
N GLY A 77 22.95 -33.46 44.69
CA GLY A 77 23.34 -32.68 45.88
C GLY A 77 24.44 -31.69 45.45
N GLN A 78 24.21 -30.36 45.54
CA GLN A 78 25.05 -29.26 46.12
C GLN A 78 25.06 -28.09 45.09
N GLU A 79 24.97 -26.79 45.39
CA GLU A 79 25.55 -26.03 46.50
C GLU A 79 24.89 -24.61 46.67
N ARG A 80 24.65 -24.26 47.95
CA ARG A 80 24.69 -22.97 48.68
C ARG A 80 24.35 -21.61 48.01
N VAL A 81 23.29 -21.01 48.57
CA VAL A 81 23.08 -19.56 48.76
C VAL A 81 23.33 -19.21 50.23
N GLN A 82 24.09 -18.14 50.51
CA GLN A 82 24.13 -17.49 51.82
C GLN A 82 23.53 -16.09 51.73
N GLY A 83 22.56 -15.83 52.59
CA GLY A 83 22.12 -14.49 52.96
C GLY A 83 22.08 -14.38 54.48
N THR A 84 22.41 -13.21 55.00
CA THR A 84 22.17 -12.84 56.40
C THR A 84 21.74 -11.37 56.45
N SER A 85 20.56 -11.15 57.02
CA SER A 85 20.11 -9.89 57.64
C SER A 85 20.34 -10.03 59.16
N PRO A 86 20.35 -8.94 59.96
CA PRO A 86 19.13 -8.66 60.75
C PRO A 86 18.90 -7.17 61.12
N ASP A 87 17.79 -6.96 61.83
CA ASP A 87 17.01 -5.74 62.06
C ASP A 87 17.25 -5.06 63.43
N TRP A 88 16.89 -3.76 63.49
CA TRP A 88 16.63 -2.75 64.58
C TRP A 88 17.14 -2.82 66.04
N GLY A 89 17.59 -1.63 66.52
CA GLY A 89 17.60 -1.19 67.94
C GLY A 89 17.98 0.31 68.14
N TYR A 90 17.11 1.10 68.77
CA TYR A 90 17.20 2.56 69.13
C TYR A 90 18.03 2.83 70.42
N PRO A 91 18.17 4.06 71.02
CA PRO A 91 18.29 5.47 70.54
C PRO A 91 19.43 6.29 71.26
N THR A 92 19.69 7.56 70.85
CA THR A 92 19.86 8.79 71.70
C THR A 92 20.92 9.84 71.26
N LEU A 93 20.41 11.08 71.11
CA LEU A 93 20.91 12.42 71.54
C LEU A 93 22.33 12.97 71.21
N ARG A 94 22.25 14.14 70.53
CA ARG A 94 22.96 15.43 70.73
C ARG A 94 24.08 15.88 69.78
N SER A 95 23.77 17.04 69.20
CA SER A 95 24.56 18.27 68.93
C SER A 95 25.53 18.36 67.74
N ALA A 96 25.04 19.07 66.72
CA ALA A 96 25.58 20.33 66.17
C ALA A 96 26.97 20.34 65.49
N SER A 97 26.96 20.57 64.17
CA SER A 97 27.37 21.86 63.58
C SER A 97 27.22 21.86 62.04
N THR A 98 26.45 22.83 61.54
CA THR A 98 26.40 23.26 60.12
C THR A 98 27.72 23.90 59.68
N PRO A 99 28.14 23.83 58.39
CA PRO A 99 27.66 24.85 57.45
C PRO A 99 27.52 24.47 55.96
N ARG A 100 26.62 25.23 55.32
CA ARG A 100 26.63 25.73 53.92
C ARG A 100 26.06 24.84 52.79
N ARG A 101 24.80 25.19 52.49
CA ARG A 101 24.11 25.10 51.19
C ARG A 101 25.04 25.23 49.97
N ARG A 102 25.08 24.18 49.15
CA ARG A 102 25.25 24.31 47.68
C ARG A 102 23.94 23.91 47.02
N ARG A 103 23.37 24.86 46.27
CA ARG A 103 22.21 24.68 45.39
C ARG A 103 22.43 23.45 44.49
N ARG A 104 21.63 22.40 44.67
CA ARG A 104 21.48 21.36 43.64
C ARG A 104 20.72 22.02 42.49
N ARG A 105 21.40 22.17 41.34
CA ARG A 105 20.75 22.43 40.06
C ARG A 105 19.73 21.32 39.83
N SER A 106 18.48 21.70 39.61
CA SER A 106 17.43 20.84 39.09
C SER A 106 17.96 20.14 37.84
N SER A 107 17.97 18.81 37.85
CA SER A 107 18.10 18.03 36.63
C SER A 107 16.89 18.36 35.77
N SER A 108 17.13 18.99 34.62
CA SER A 108 16.16 19.04 33.54
C SER A 108 15.78 17.60 33.19
N ARG A 109 14.57 17.17 33.57
CA ARG A 109 13.98 15.92 33.07
C ARG A 109 13.88 16.06 31.55
N THR A 110 14.80 15.45 30.81
CA THR A 110 14.70 15.32 29.36
C THR A 110 13.44 14.50 29.07
N ARG A 111 12.41 15.13 28.49
CA ARG A 111 11.19 14.43 28.07
C ARG A 111 11.54 13.46 26.95
N TYR A 112 11.35 12.16 27.17
CA TYR A 112 11.52 11.14 26.14
C TYR A 112 10.16 10.93 25.47
N CYS A 113 9.92 11.64 24.38
CA CYS A 113 8.74 11.42 23.52
C CYS A 113 8.79 10.01 22.91
N TYR A 114 7.63 9.49 22.54
CA TYR A 114 7.52 8.26 21.75
C TYR A 114 8.20 8.44 20.38
N ASP A 115 9.01 7.45 19.98
CA ASP A 115 9.68 7.39 18.68
C ASP A 115 9.18 6.16 17.90
N VAL A 116 8.60 6.42 16.73
CA VAL A 116 8.06 5.40 15.82
C VAL A 116 9.16 4.49 15.27
N ALA A 117 10.39 5.00 15.10
CA ALA A 117 11.52 4.17 14.65
C ALA A 117 11.94 3.12 15.70
N GLY A 118 11.53 3.31 16.97
CA GLY A 118 11.74 2.36 18.06
C GLY A 118 10.64 1.29 18.21
N GLU A 119 9.68 1.22 17.29
CA GLU A 119 8.63 0.20 17.30
C GLU A 119 9.20 -1.21 17.08
N ALA A 120 8.59 -2.20 17.74
CA ALA A 120 9.01 -3.59 17.57
C ALA A 120 8.73 -4.05 16.13
N PRO A 121 9.74 -4.61 15.43
CA PRO A 121 9.56 -5.10 14.08
C PRO A 121 8.57 -6.28 14.06
N PRO A 122 8.05 -6.66 12.87
CA PRO A 122 7.21 -7.85 12.78
C PRO A 122 7.95 -9.13 13.18
N GLN A 123 7.20 -10.11 13.66
CA GLN A 123 7.73 -11.42 14.04
C GLN A 123 7.75 -12.33 12.82
N ASP A 124 8.80 -12.18 12.00
CA ASP A 124 9.02 -12.95 10.79
C ASP A 124 10.53 -13.25 10.60
N ASP A 125 10.84 -14.15 9.66
CA ASP A 125 12.19 -14.66 9.42
C ASP A 125 13.21 -13.54 9.16
N PHE A 126 12.82 -12.54 8.34
CA PHE A 126 13.68 -11.41 8.00
C PHE A 126 14.01 -10.52 9.21
N ASN A 127 13.05 -10.37 10.10
CA ASN A 127 13.15 -9.46 11.23
C ASN A 127 13.72 -10.10 12.50
N THR A 128 14.04 -11.40 12.47
CA THR A 128 14.72 -12.08 13.58
C THR A 128 16.06 -11.40 13.91
N PRO A 129 16.40 -11.26 15.21
CA PRO A 129 17.65 -10.62 15.61
C PRO A 129 18.90 -11.33 15.05
N SER A 130 18.88 -12.66 14.98
CA SER A 130 19.96 -13.48 14.41
C SER A 130 20.17 -13.18 12.93
N PHE A 131 19.11 -13.18 12.13
CA PHE A 131 19.21 -12.88 10.70
C PHE A 131 19.66 -11.43 10.44
N LYS A 132 19.12 -10.46 11.18
CA LYS A 132 19.54 -9.04 11.05
C LYS A 132 20.99 -8.80 11.44
N ALA A 133 21.48 -9.50 12.47
CA ALA A 133 22.89 -9.46 12.85
C ALA A 133 23.75 -10.05 11.71
N ALA A 134 23.41 -11.26 11.25
CA ALA A 134 24.09 -11.91 10.12
C ALA A 134 24.12 -11.03 8.85
N PHE A 135 23.00 -10.40 8.49
CA PHE A 135 22.91 -9.50 7.35
C PHE A 135 23.70 -8.19 7.51
N ARG A 136 23.90 -7.71 8.74
CA ARG A 136 24.78 -6.56 9.01
C ARG A 136 26.25 -6.96 8.98
N ASP A 137 26.57 -8.09 9.58
CA ASP A 137 27.94 -8.60 9.69
C ASP A 137 28.50 -8.90 8.30
N ILE A 138 27.69 -9.50 7.42
CA ILE A 138 28.10 -9.78 6.05
C ILE A 138 28.33 -8.50 5.22
N LYS A 139 27.49 -7.46 5.41
CA LYS A 139 27.74 -6.15 4.80
C LYS A 139 29.04 -5.54 5.30
N THR A 140 29.33 -5.67 6.59
CA THR A 140 30.60 -5.21 7.19
C THR A 140 31.80 -5.95 6.60
N VAL A 141 31.67 -7.27 6.37
CA VAL A 141 32.69 -8.07 5.67
C VAL A 141 32.95 -7.51 4.25
N VAL A 142 31.90 -7.25 3.48
CA VAL A 142 32.04 -6.69 2.12
C VAL A 142 32.61 -5.27 2.14
N SER A 143 32.18 -4.42 3.07
CA SER A 143 32.73 -3.06 3.24
C SER A 143 34.24 -3.09 3.54
N ASN A 144 34.69 -3.99 4.42
CA ASN A 144 36.12 -4.12 4.72
C ASN A 144 36.91 -4.55 3.47
N VAL A 145 36.38 -5.47 2.66
CA VAL A 145 37.01 -5.89 1.40
C VAL A 145 37.07 -4.71 0.41
N ALA A 146 36.00 -3.92 0.29
CA ALA A 146 35.97 -2.72 -0.54
C ALA A 146 36.98 -1.66 -0.07
N GLU A 147 37.11 -1.43 1.24
CA GLU A 147 38.10 -0.50 1.80
C GLU A 147 39.54 -0.94 1.50
N VAL A 148 39.83 -2.24 1.62
CA VAL A 148 41.16 -2.78 1.32
C VAL A 148 41.48 -2.67 -0.18
N LEU A 149 40.53 -2.98 -1.07
CA LEU A 149 40.69 -2.78 -2.51
C LEU A 149 40.92 -1.30 -2.86
N GLY A 150 40.23 -0.39 -2.18
CA GLY A 150 40.40 1.07 -2.32
C GLY A 150 41.66 1.65 -1.67
N SER A 151 42.46 0.85 -0.95
CA SER A 151 43.64 1.33 -0.22
C SER A 151 44.93 1.41 -1.04
N GLY A 152 44.91 0.97 -2.31
CA GLY A 152 46.01 1.08 -3.27
C GLY A 152 45.77 2.17 -4.32
N LEU A 153 46.77 2.55 -5.11
CA LEU A 153 46.61 3.55 -6.18
C LEU A 153 46.01 2.94 -7.47
N LEU A 154 46.03 1.61 -7.58
CA LEU A 154 45.59 0.85 -8.76
C LEU A 154 44.12 1.12 -9.12
N HIS A 155 43.21 1.27 -8.15
CA HIS A 155 41.79 1.54 -8.44
C HIS A 155 41.48 2.92 -9.07
N ASN A 156 42.47 3.83 -9.17
CA ASN A 156 42.33 5.14 -9.82
C ASN A 156 43.20 5.26 -11.07
N ASP A 157 43.95 4.21 -11.41
CA ASP A 157 44.84 4.20 -12.57
C ASP A 157 44.04 3.77 -13.81
N ALA A 158 44.13 4.56 -14.88
CA ALA A 158 43.45 4.29 -16.15
C ALA A 158 43.92 2.98 -16.79
N ASP A 159 45.13 2.51 -16.43
CA ASP A 159 45.72 1.28 -16.92
C ASP A 159 45.36 0.04 -16.05
N SER A 160 44.57 0.21 -14.98
CA SER A 160 44.26 -0.82 -13.97
C SER A 160 42.76 -1.08 -13.91
N THR A 161 42.22 -1.64 -15.00
CA THR A 161 40.78 -1.84 -15.17
C THR A 161 40.20 -2.92 -14.26
N ILE A 162 41.01 -3.89 -13.84
CA ILE A 162 40.52 -5.07 -13.09
C ILE A 162 40.30 -4.74 -11.62
N VAL A 163 41.30 -4.16 -10.95
CA VAL A 163 41.17 -3.76 -9.54
C VAL A 163 40.08 -2.69 -9.39
N SER A 164 39.95 -1.79 -10.36
CA SER A 164 38.88 -0.79 -10.41
C SER A 164 37.49 -1.45 -10.47
N HIS A 165 37.28 -2.42 -11.36
CA HIS A 165 36.00 -3.13 -11.48
C HIS A 165 35.67 -3.99 -10.24
N LEU A 166 36.67 -4.63 -9.62
CA LEU A 166 36.50 -5.36 -8.36
C LEU A 166 36.11 -4.44 -7.21
N HIS A 167 36.73 -3.25 -7.13
CA HIS A 167 36.42 -2.24 -6.14
C HIS A 167 35.01 -1.67 -6.32
N GLU A 168 34.62 -1.37 -7.55
CA GLU A 168 33.26 -0.91 -7.88
C GLU A 168 32.21 -1.95 -7.53
N ASN A 169 32.44 -3.23 -7.87
CA ASN A 169 31.55 -4.32 -7.51
C ASN A 169 31.46 -4.51 -5.98
N ALA A 170 32.59 -4.49 -5.27
CA ALA A 170 32.62 -4.56 -3.81
C ALA A 170 31.88 -3.37 -3.17
N ARG A 171 32.03 -2.15 -3.71
CA ARG A 171 31.30 -0.96 -3.25
C ARG A 171 29.80 -1.08 -3.52
N ALA A 172 29.40 -1.57 -4.69
CA ALA A 172 28.00 -1.80 -5.04
C ALA A 172 27.35 -2.82 -4.09
N LEU A 173 28.04 -3.93 -3.81
CA LEU A 173 27.57 -4.95 -2.87
C LEU A 173 27.57 -4.45 -1.41
N ALA A 174 28.57 -3.68 -0.99
CA ALA A 174 28.57 -3.03 0.32
C ALA A 174 27.34 -2.10 0.50
N GLY A 175 26.95 -1.41 -0.58
CA GLY A 175 25.77 -0.56 -0.66
C GLY A 175 24.45 -1.29 -0.87
N PHE A 176 24.43 -2.64 -0.93
CA PHE A 176 23.22 -3.40 -1.27
C PHE A 176 22.04 -3.06 -0.37
N GLN A 177 20.90 -2.78 -0.98
CA GLN A 177 19.60 -2.66 -0.31
C GLN A 177 18.62 -3.63 -0.96
N CYS A 178 17.68 -4.16 -0.17
CA CYS A 178 16.67 -5.07 -0.71
C CYS A 178 15.80 -4.29 -1.72
N PRO A 179 15.77 -4.69 -3.01
CA PRO A 179 15.17 -3.89 -4.08
C PRO A 179 13.64 -3.98 -4.14
N SER A 180 13.01 -4.82 -3.31
CA SER A 180 11.57 -5.03 -3.41
C SER A 180 10.79 -3.80 -2.94
N THR A 181 9.88 -3.34 -3.81
CA THR A 181 8.84 -2.40 -3.44
C THR A 181 7.48 -3.08 -3.51
N ARG A 182 6.59 -2.81 -2.55
CA ARG A 182 5.19 -3.22 -2.65
C ARG A 182 4.24 -2.06 -2.44
N THR A 183 3.15 -2.08 -3.19
CA THR A 183 2.12 -1.05 -3.22
C THR A 183 0.91 -1.49 -2.40
N VAL A 184 0.59 -0.72 -1.36
CA VAL A 184 -0.58 -0.93 -0.49
C VAL A 184 -1.62 0.14 -0.78
N GLY A 185 -2.76 -0.24 -1.37
CA GLY A 185 -3.83 0.67 -1.74
C GLY A 185 -4.89 0.81 -0.65
N PHE A 186 -5.24 2.05 -0.28
CA PHE A 186 -6.30 2.37 0.68
C PHE A 186 -7.51 2.95 -0.04
N VAL A 187 -8.64 2.24 0.00
CA VAL A 187 -9.89 2.61 -0.70
C VAL A 187 -11.07 2.64 0.27
N GLY A 188 -12.05 3.51 0.04
CA GLY A 188 -13.20 3.66 0.93
C GLY A 188 -13.99 4.93 0.64
N ASP A 189 -15.19 5.04 1.19
CA ASP A 189 -16.07 6.18 0.95
C ASP A 189 -15.50 7.50 1.49
N SER A 190 -16.04 8.62 0.99
CA SER A 190 -15.70 9.95 1.52
C SER A 190 -16.07 10.02 3.01
N GLY A 191 -15.20 10.60 3.84
CA GLY A 191 -15.42 10.69 5.28
C GLY A 191 -15.16 9.39 6.08
N ALA A 192 -14.74 8.30 5.43
CA ALA A 192 -14.38 7.04 6.09
C ALA A 192 -13.08 7.10 6.91
N GLY A 193 -12.33 8.22 6.87
CA GLY A 193 -11.10 8.40 7.66
C GLY A 193 -9.81 7.92 7.01
N LYS A 194 -9.78 7.72 5.68
CA LYS A 194 -8.60 7.30 4.90
C LYS A 194 -7.37 8.20 5.11
N SER A 195 -7.49 9.48 4.79
CA SER A 195 -6.37 10.42 4.88
C SER A 195 -5.90 10.64 6.32
N SER A 196 -6.81 10.58 7.30
CA SER A 196 -6.46 10.59 8.73
C SER A 196 -5.66 9.35 9.14
N LEU A 197 -6.04 8.17 8.64
CA LEU A 197 -5.30 6.93 8.87
C LEU A 197 -3.91 6.99 8.24
N ILE A 198 -3.79 7.49 6.99
CA ILE A 198 -2.50 7.67 6.32
C ILE A 198 -1.59 8.60 7.13
N ASN A 199 -2.11 9.72 7.63
CA ASN A 199 -1.34 10.63 8.50
C ASN A 199 -0.82 9.90 9.75
N SER A 200 -1.66 9.10 10.42
CA SER A 200 -1.26 8.32 11.59
C SER A 200 -0.23 7.22 11.26
N LEU A 201 -0.34 6.57 10.09
CA LEU A 201 0.61 5.54 9.66
C LEU A 201 1.98 6.13 9.31
N LEU A 202 2.00 7.26 8.59
CA LEU A 202 3.19 8.01 8.24
C LEU A 202 3.80 8.76 9.43
N ASP A 203 3.04 8.91 10.53
CA ASP A 203 3.39 9.75 11.68
C ASP A 203 3.63 11.23 11.28
N ALA A 204 2.86 11.69 10.29
CA ALA A 204 2.92 13.03 9.73
C ALA A 204 1.54 13.69 9.82
N LYS A 205 1.32 14.46 10.89
CA LYS A 205 0.03 15.11 11.15
C LYS A 205 -0.29 16.11 10.03
N ASP A 206 -1.54 16.12 9.56
CA ASP A 206 -2.07 17.06 8.57
C ASP A 206 -1.39 17.05 7.18
N LEU A 207 -0.61 16.02 6.83
CA LEU A 207 0.02 15.91 5.50
C LEU A 207 -1.00 15.58 4.40
N ALA A 208 -1.71 14.45 4.56
CA ALA A 208 -2.83 14.07 3.72
C ALA A 208 -4.05 14.92 4.10
N ARG A 209 -4.72 15.48 3.09
CA ARG A 209 -5.80 16.45 3.27
C ARG A 209 -6.96 15.87 4.09
N MET A 210 -7.36 16.58 5.13
CA MET A 210 -8.58 16.33 5.91
C MET A 210 -9.52 17.53 5.73
N SER A 211 -10.67 17.38 5.08
CA SER A 211 -11.67 18.46 4.96
C SER A 211 -12.96 18.10 5.69
N ASN A 212 -13.42 19.02 6.54
CA ASN A 212 -14.70 18.93 7.25
C ASN A 212 -15.88 19.54 6.47
N SER A 213 -15.68 19.88 5.19
CA SER A 213 -16.67 20.57 4.35
C SER A 213 -17.77 19.67 3.77
N GLY A 214 -17.74 18.36 4.05
CA GLY A 214 -18.67 17.38 3.48
C GLY A 214 -18.41 17.01 2.00
N ARG A 215 -17.45 17.67 1.33
CA ARG A 215 -17.03 17.34 -0.05
C ARG A 215 -15.91 16.28 -0.06
N ALA A 216 -15.79 15.52 -1.15
CA ALA A 216 -14.73 14.53 -1.31
C ALA A 216 -13.34 15.16 -1.09
N CYS A 217 -12.55 14.61 -0.17
CA CYS A 217 -11.24 15.16 0.21
C CYS A 217 -10.12 14.71 -0.74
N THR A 218 -10.23 13.51 -1.30
CA THR A 218 -9.22 12.89 -2.19
C THR A 218 -9.74 12.88 -3.62
N CYS A 219 -9.36 13.90 -4.40
CA CYS A 219 -9.72 14.01 -5.82
C CYS A 219 -8.72 13.32 -6.75
N VAL A 220 -7.52 13.02 -6.23
CA VAL A 220 -6.36 12.53 -6.99
C VAL A 220 -5.69 11.40 -6.20
N ALA A 221 -5.33 10.31 -6.89
CA ALA A 221 -4.57 9.22 -6.29
C ALA A 221 -3.19 9.71 -5.82
N THR A 222 -2.85 9.48 -4.56
CA THR A 222 -1.60 9.97 -3.96
C THR A 222 -0.74 8.81 -3.46
N GLU A 223 0.46 8.65 -4.02
CA GLU A 223 1.46 7.66 -3.62
C GLU A 223 2.45 8.28 -2.63
N TYR A 224 2.67 7.63 -1.49
CA TYR A 224 3.69 8.01 -0.51
C TYR A 224 4.88 7.06 -0.63
N ARG A 225 6.06 7.62 -0.87
CA ARG A 225 7.32 6.92 -1.17
C ARG A 225 8.44 7.37 -0.23
N PHE A 226 9.38 6.47 0.04
CA PHE A 226 10.52 6.77 0.90
C PHE A 226 11.60 7.57 0.16
N HIS A 227 12.26 8.47 0.88
CA HIS A 227 13.61 8.94 0.61
C HIS A 227 14.28 9.33 1.93
N GLU A 228 15.59 9.57 1.88
CA GLU A 228 16.39 9.85 3.07
C GLU A 228 16.39 11.33 3.48
N GLU A 229 16.18 12.26 2.55
CA GLU A 229 16.12 13.70 2.84
C GLU A 229 15.12 14.06 3.95
N ILE A 230 15.44 15.12 4.70
CA ILE A 230 14.59 15.64 5.78
C ILE A 230 13.35 16.34 5.20
N ASN A 231 13.54 17.06 4.10
CA ASN A 231 12.48 17.81 3.45
C ASN A 231 11.75 16.95 2.43
N LEU A 232 10.43 17.15 2.32
CA LEU A 232 9.57 16.39 1.41
C LEU A 232 9.80 16.82 -0.04
N ALA A 233 9.50 15.91 -0.96
CA ALA A 233 9.43 16.23 -2.38
C ALA A 233 8.10 15.78 -2.99
N VAL A 234 7.61 16.51 -3.99
CA VAL A 234 6.36 16.19 -4.69
C VAL A 234 6.62 16.10 -6.19
N GLN A 235 6.09 15.06 -6.82
CA GLN A 235 6.07 14.89 -8.27
C GLN A 235 4.62 14.66 -8.73
N VAL A 236 4.23 15.30 -9.82
CA VAL A 236 2.89 15.18 -10.41
C VAL A 236 2.98 14.43 -11.74
N GLU A 237 2.11 13.44 -11.92
CA GLU A 237 1.94 12.74 -13.19
C GLU A 237 0.57 13.09 -13.78
N LEU A 238 0.57 13.61 -15.01
CA LEU A 238 -0.63 14.06 -15.71
C LEU A 238 -1.20 12.95 -16.59
N PHE A 239 -2.49 13.08 -16.93
CA PHE A 239 -3.10 12.29 -18.00
C PHE A 239 -2.50 12.65 -19.36
N SER A 240 -2.55 11.71 -20.31
CA SER A 240 -2.27 12.07 -21.71
C SER A 240 -3.42 12.88 -22.29
N LEU A 241 -3.16 13.61 -23.38
CA LEU A 241 -4.18 14.35 -24.10
C LEU A 241 -5.38 13.44 -24.48
N ASP A 242 -5.10 12.26 -25.02
CA ASP A 242 -6.14 11.30 -25.42
C ASP A 242 -7.01 10.84 -24.24
N GLU A 243 -6.40 10.64 -23.06
CA GLU A 243 -7.14 10.27 -21.85
C GLU A 243 -8.03 11.41 -21.35
N CYS A 244 -7.55 12.66 -21.42
CA CYS A 244 -8.36 13.84 -21.09
C CYS A 244 -9.51 14.01 -22.09
N LEU A 245 -9.24 13.90 -23.39
CA LEU A 245 -10.25 14.06 -24.44
C LEU A 245 -11.35 13.03 -24.32
N LYS A 246 -11.01 11.76 -24.06
CA LYS A 246 -12.02 10.73 -23.82
C LYS A 246 -12.96 11.12 -22.67
N GLN A 247 -12.43 11.62 -21.56
CA GLN A 247 -13.24 12.06 -20.42
C GLN A 247 -14.11 13.27 -20.76
N LEU A 248 -13.57 14.24 -21.50
CA LEU A 248 -14.29 15.44 -21.92
C LEU A 248 -15.45 15.11 -22.88
N THR A 249 -15.23 14.18 -23.82
CA THR A 249 -16.29 13.63 -24.67
C THR A 249 -17.40 12.99 -23.84
N ASP A 250 -17.03 12.18 -22.85
CA ASP A 250 -17.98 11.51 -21.97
C ASP A 250 -18.85 12.52 -21.19
N LEU A 251 -18.23 13.54 -20.63
CA LEU A 251 -18.91 14.59 -19.88
C LEU A 251 -19.79 15.46 -20.79
N LEU A 252 -19.33 15.77 -22.00
CA LEU A 252 -20.06 16.65 -22.93
C LEU A 252 -21.35 15.98 -23.40
N GLN A 253 -21.27 14.68 -23.71
CA GLN A 253 -22.42 13.88 -24.10
C GLN A 253 -23.46 13.81 -22.97
N SER A 254 -23.03 13.57 -21.72
CA SER A 254 -23.93 13.59 -20.56
C SER A 254 -24.59 14.95 -20.34
N TYR A 255 -23.82 16.04 -20.43
CA TYR A 255 -24.32 17.42 -20.30
C TYR A 255 -25.38 17.73 -21.35
N ARG A 256 -25.08 17.45 -22.63
CA ARG A 256 -26.01 17.69 -23.75
C ARG A 256 -27.27 16.87 -23.62
N ASN A 257 -27.16 15.59 -23.26
CA ASN A 257 -28.31 14.71 -23.10
C ASN A 257 -29.31 15.29 -22.09
N PHE A 258 -28.85 15.75 -20.93
CA PHE A 258 -29.73 16.38 -19.95
C PHE A 258 -30.34 17.68 -20.48
N LYS A 259 -29.50 18.63 -20.91
CA LYS A 259 -29.97 19.98 -21.31
C LYS A 259 -30.95 19.93 -22.46
N LEU A 260 -30.71 19.10 -23.47
CA LEU A 260 -31.56 18.97 -24.66
C LEU A 260 -32.83 18.16 -24.40
N ASN A 261 -32.78 17.14 -23.53
CA ASN A 261 -33.88 16.16 -23.41
C ASN A 261 -34.65 16.22 -22.08
N HIS A 262 -34.32 17.10 -21.13
CA HIS A 262 -34.92 17.14 -19.78
C HIS A 262 -36.47 17.23 -19.74
N GLY A 263 -37.09 17.81 -20.77
CA GLY A 263 -38.55 17.89 -20.92
C GLY A 263 -39.22 16.56 -21.28
N SER A 264 -38.47 15.60 -21.83
CA SER A 264 -38.95 14.28 -22.27
C SER A 264 -38.63 13.14 -21.29
N MET A 265 -37.91 13.44 -20.22
CA MET A 265 -37.43 12.51 -19.19
C MET A 265 -38.47 12.31 -18.06
N SER A 266 -38.52 11.12 -17.46
CA SER A 266 -39.29 10.88 -16.21
C SER A 266 -38.64 11.61 -15.02
N PRO A 267 -39.39 11.84 -13.91
CA PRO A 267 -38.87 12.50 -12.71
C PRO A 267 -37.59 11.85 -12.15
N GLU A 268 -37.52 10.52 -12.13
CA GLU A 268 -36.37 9.77 -11.64
C GLU A 268 -35.16 9.88 -12.60
N GLU A 269 -35.41 9.93 -13.91
CA GLU A 269 -34.34 10.11 -14.91
C GLU A 269 -33.80 11.53 -14.85
N ARG A 270 -34.68 12.51 -14.61
CA ARG A 270 -34.31 13.91 -14.50
C ARG A 270 -33.32 14.12 -13.36
N GLN A 271 -33.57 13.55 -12.18
CA GLN A 271 -32.63 13.69 -11.06
C GLN A 271 -31.26 13.06 -11.37
N PHE A 272 -31.26 11.84 -11.90
CA PHE A 272 -30.01 11.15 -12.23
C PHE A 272 -29.16 11.89 -13.27
N PHE A 273 -29.78 12.32 -14.38
CA PHE A 273 -29.07 13.05 -15.43
C PHE A 273 -28.76 14.50 -15.07
N GLN A 274 -29.52 15.08 -14.14
CA GLN A 274 -29.20 16.37 -13.55
C GLN A 274 -27.88 16.29 -12.78
N ASP A 275 -27.73 15.31 -11.87
CA ASP A 275 -26.50 15.12 -11.09
C ASP A 275 -25.28 14.91 -12.02
N ASP A 276 -25.41 14.07 -13.06
CA ASP A 276 -24.37 13.84 -14.07
C ASP A 276 -24.05 15.11 -14.90
N SER A 277 -25.08 15.89 -15.25
CA SER A 277 -24.91 17.14 -16.00
C SER A 277 -24.25 18.24 -15.15
N GLU A 278 -24.61 18.35 -13.88
CA GLU A 278 -24.01 19.29 -12.93
C GLU A 278 -22.53 18.93 -12.71
N LEU A 279 -22.23 17.64 -12.54
CA LEU A 279 -20.86 17.15 -12.45
C LEU A 279 -20.02 17.47 -13.71
N ALA A 280 -20.59 17.28 -14.91
CA ALA A 280 -19.92 17.62 -16.16
C ALA A 280 -19.64 19.13 -16.25
N GLN A 281 -20.64 19.95 -15.93
CA GLN A 281 -20.52 21.40 -15.89
C GLN A 281 -19.44 21.85 -14.91
N ASP A 282 -19.43 21.31 -13.69
CA ASP A 282 -18.42 21.60 -12.67
C ASP A 282 -17.02 21.18 -13.12
N THR A 283 -16.90 20.05 -13.84
CA THR A 283 -15.61 19.60 -14.36
C THR A 283 -15.10 20.51 -15.49
N PHE A 284 -15.97 20.96 -16.41
CA PHE A 284 -15.57 21.92 -17.45
C PHE A 284 -15.13 23.26 -16.85
N ARG A 285 -15.88 23.76 -15.86
CA ARG A 285 -15.52 24.97 -15.12
C ARG A 285 -14.20 24.79 -14.38
N ALA A 286 -13.96 23.63 -13.78
CA ALA A 286 -12.70 23.31 -13.13
C ALA A 286 -11.52 23.29 -14.12
N MET A 287 -11.69 22.65 -15.29
CA MET A 287 -10.63 22.52 -16.30
C MET A 287 -10.31 23.85 -17.00
N PHE A 288 -11.32 24.51 -17.56
CA PHE A 288 -11.10 25.63 -18.49
C PHE A 288 -11.29 27.00 -17.87
N GLY A 289 -11.83 27.03 -16.65
CA GLY A 289 -12.01 28.23 -15.89
C GLY A 289 -12.79 29.34 -16.59
N GLY A 290 -12.28 30.57 -16.53
CA GLY A 290 -12.91 31.74 -17.17
C GLY A 290 -13.01 31.62 -18.70
N ARG A 291 -12.25 30.71 -19.34
CA ARG A 291 -12.33 30.46 -20.79
C ARG A 291 -13.63 29.81 -21.22
N LEU A 292 -14.32 29.12 -20.30
CA LEU A 292 -15.61 28.50 -20.62
C LEU A 292 -16.65 29.57 -20.98
N GLY A 293 -16.55 30.77 -20.39
CA GLY A 293 -17.35 31.94 -20.74
C GLY A 293 -18.85 31.64 -20.74
N ASP A 294 -19.51 31.93 -21.87
CA ASP A 294 -20.90 31.56 -22.11
C ASP A 294 -21.00 30.07 -22.47
N GLU A 295 -21.62 29.27 -21.62
CA GLU A 295 -21.80 27.83 -21.84
C GLU A 295 -22.77 27.48 -22.98
N ALA A 296 -23.46 28.46 -23.60
CA ALA A 296 -24.39 28.21 -24.71
C ALA A 296 -23.73 27.46 -25.88
N PHE A 297 -22.44 27.72 -26.17
CA PHE A 297 -21.74 27.03 -27.26
C PHE A 297 -21.64 25.51 -27.05
N LEU A 298 -21.70 25.03 -25.79
CA LEU A 298 -21.69 23.60 -25.47
C LEU A 298 -22.93 22.91 -26.04
N ILE A 299 -24.02 23.64 -26.28
CA ILE A 299 -25.27 23.11 -26.81
C ILE A 299 -25.44 23.48 -28.28
N GLU A 300 -25.13 24.73 -28.66
CA GLU A 300 -25.42 25.28 -29.98
C GLU A 300 -24.50 24.76 -31.09
N LYS A 301 -23.24 24.46 -30.78
CA LYS A 301 -22.26 24.01 -31.78
C LYS A 301 -22.30 22.49 -32.00
N PRO A 302 -21.87 21.98 -33.17
CA PRO A 302 -21.66 20.54 -33.37
C PRO A 302 -20.69 19.95 -32.34
N GLU A 303 -20.86 18.67 -31.97
CA GLU A 303 -20.01 18.00 -30.95
C GLU A 303 -18.52 18.08 -31.29
N ASP A 304 -18.16 17.76 -32.53
CA ASP A 304 -16.78 17.78 -33.00
C ASP A 304 -16.12 19.16 -32.85
N ALA A 305 -16.88 20.25 -33.10
CA ALA A 305 -16.37 21.61 -32.97
C ALA A 305 -16.09 22.00 -31.51
N VAL A 306 -16.93 21.51 -30.57
CA VAL A 306 -16.70 21.70 -29.13
C VAL A 306 -15.50 20.88 -28.67
N LEU A 307 -15.36 19.64 -29.13
CA LEU A 307 -14.24 18.78 -28.78
C LEU A 307 -12.89 19.29 -29.32
N GLU A 308 -12.84 19.86 -30.52
CA GLU A 308 -11.64 20.52 -31.04
C GLU A 308 -11.26 21.76 -30.19
N THR A 309 -12.25 22.50 -29.71
CA THR A 309 -12.01 23.62 -28.78
C THR A 309 -11.42 23.12 -27.46
N PHE A 310 -12.04 22.08 -26.88
CA PHE A 310 -11.55 21.44 -25.66
C PHE A 310 -10.15 20.84 -25.83
N LYS A 311 -9.83 20.29 -26.99
CA LYS A 311 -8.51 19.78 -27.33
C LYS A 311 -7.46 20.87 -27.27
N ALA A 312 -7.67 21.98 -27.98
CA ALA A 312 -6.74 23.10 -27.97
C ALA A 312 -6.50 23.63 -26.55
N TRP A 313 -7.56 23.79 -25.76
CA TRP A 313 -7.44 24.25 -24.37
C TRP A 313 -6.72 23.25 -23.47
N THR A 314 -6.94 21.96 -23.68
CA THR A 314 -6.29 20.89 -22.90
C THR A 314 -4.81 20.77 -23.23
N GLU A 315 -4.45 20.87 -24.51
CA GLU A 315 -3.04 20.86 -24.96
C GLU A 315 -2.25 22.01 -24.32
N GLU A 316 -2.81 23.22 -24.33
CA GLU A 316 -2.19 24.39 -23.69
C GLU A 316 -2.07 24.20 -22.17
N ALA A 317 -3.14 23.73 -21.52
CA ALA A 317 -3.12 23.46 -20.08
C ALA A 317 -2.04 22.44 -19.69
N LEU A 318 -1.96 21.32 -20.41
CA LEU A 318 -0.96 20.27 -20.16
C LEU A 318 0.48 20.77 -20.40
N GLY A 319 0.70 21.60 -21.42
CA GLY A 319 2.01 22.19 -21.71
C GLY A 319 2.50 23.21 -20.66
N SER A 320 1.59 23.79 -19.88
CA SER A 320 1.89 24.79 -18.85
C SER A 320 2.21 24.20 -17.46
N GLN A 321 1.96 22.91 -17.25
CA GLN A 321 2.13 22.26 -15.94
C GLN A 321 3.57 21.76 -15.76
N ASP A 322 4.21 22.17 -14.66
CA ASP A 322 5.51 21.63 -14.28
C ASP A 322 5.36 20.23 -13.66
N THR A 323 5.83 19.22 -14.39
CA THR A 323 5.86 17.82 -13.95
C THR A 323 7.15 17.42 -13.24
N ASN A 324 8.13 18.33 -13.15
CA ASN A 324 9.39 18.03 -12.49
C ASN A 324 9.19 17.77 -11.00
N MET A 325 10.11 17.01 -10.42
CA MET A 325 10.14 16.81 -8.98
C MET A 325 10.47 18.13 -8.30
N MET A 326 9.63 18.53 -7.35
CA MET A 326 9.84 19.72 -6.51
C MET A 326 10.37 19.28 -5.14
N PRO A 327 11.68 19.36 -4.89
CA PRO A 327 12.28 18.99 -3.61
C PRO A 327 12.23 20.13 -2.59
N GLY A 328 12.58 19.83 -1.34
CA GLY A 328 12.88 20.86 -0.34
C GLY A 328 11.66 21.44 0.39
N LEU A 329 10.50 20.75 0.36
CA LEU A 329 9.27 21.23 0.98
C LEU A 329 9.21 20.87 2.47
N THR A 330 8.79 21.81 3.30
CA THR A 330 8.35 21.50 4.67
C THR A 330 7.04 20.70 4.66
N LEU A 331 6.70 20.05 5.77
CA LEU A 331 5.44 19.32 5.90
C LEU A 331 4.22 20.21 5.58
N ARG A 332 4.23 21.46 6.08
CA ARG A 332 3.15 22.42 5.85
C ARG A 332 3.07 22.83 4.38
N GLU A 333 4.19 23.18 3.75
CA GLU A 333 4.22 23.56 2.33
C GLU A 333 3.80 22.40 1.42
N CYS A 334 4.19 21.16 1.77
CA CYS A 334 3.76 19.97 1.07
C CYS A 334 2.24 19.77 1.23
N SER A 335 1.70 19.89 2.44
CA SER A 335 0.25 19.80 2.68
C SER A 335 -0.52 20.89 1.93
N ASP A 336 -0.03 22.13 1.96
CA ASP A 336 -0.61 23.25 1.21
C ASP A 336 -0.55 23.00 -0.31
N ARG A 337 0.53 22.40 -0.81
CA ARG A 337 0.67 22.02 -2.22
C ARG A 337 -0.29 20.90 -2.60
N LEU A 338 -0.38 19.83 -1.81
CA LEU A 338 -1.34 18.74 -2.04
C LEU A 338 -2.77 19.26 -2.00
N THR A 339 -3.05 20.18 -1.08
CA THR A 339 -4.32 20.88 -1.01
C THR A 339 -4.56 21.66 -2.30
N ARG A 340 -3.63 22.50 -2.78
CA ARG A 340 -3.77 23.21 -4.06
C ARG A 340 -3.99 22.27 -5.25
N LEU A 341 -3.25 21.17 -5.33
CA LEU A 341 -3.36 20.18 -6.42
C LEU A 341 -4.70 19.44 -6.41
N ALA A 342 -5.33 19.27 -5.25
CA ALA A 342 -6.60 18.55 -5.08
C ALA A 342 -7.80 19.48 -4.81
N SER A 343 -7.59 20.80 -4.71
CA SER A 343 -8.61 21.79 -4.44
C SER A 343 -9.32 22.22 -5.72
N ASP A 344 -10.58 22.58 -5.55
CA ASP A 344 -11.30 23.34 -6.56
C ASP A 344 -10.84 24.79 -6.55
N ARG A 345 -11.27 25.51 -7.58
CA ARG A 345 -10.91 26.89 -7.91
C ARG A 345 -11.07 27.83 -6.71
N THR A 346 -10.07 28.67 -6.45
CA THR A 346 -10.16 29.78 -5.47
C THR A 346 -10.90 30.99 -6.02
N SER A 347 -10.95 31.15 -7.35
CA SER A 347 -11.68 32.20 -8.04
C SER A 347 -12.36 31.68 -9.33
N PRO A 348 -13.40 32.38 -9.85
CA PRO A 348 -14.10 31.99 -11.08
C PRO A 348 -13.28 32.08 -12.38
N ASP A 349 -12.06 32.63 -12.33
CA ASP A 349 -11.17 32.76 -13.51
C ASP A 349 -9.99 31.76 -13.48
N GLU A 350 -9.61 31.26 -12.31
CA GLU A 350 -8.45 30.36 -12.12
C GLU A 350 -8.78 28.89 -12.47
N MET A 351 -7.93 28.19 -13.22
CA MET A 351 -8.15 26.78 -13.55
C MET A 351 -7.72 25.86 -12.39
N ALA A 352 -8.51 24.83 -12.11
CA ALA A 352 -8.14 23.79 -11.14
C ALA A 352 -7.16 22.79 -11.78
N THR A 353 -6.20 22.30 -11.00
CA THR A 353 -5.18 21.37 -11.51
C THR A 353 -5.64 19.91 -11.47
N TRP A 354 -6.45 19.53 -10.48
CA TRP A 354 -6.83 18.13 -10.23
C TRP A 354 -7.40 17.37 -11.45
N PRO A 355 -8.18 17.96 -12.38
CA PRO A 355 -8.73 17.20 -13.51
C PRO A 355 -7.67 16.67 -14.48
N TYR A 356 -6.50 17.31 -14.51
CA TYR A 356 -5.38 16.93 -15.38
C TYR A 356 -4.45 15.90 -14.73
N ILE A 357 -4.56 15.69 -13.41
CA ILE A 357 -3.61 14.87 -12.66
C ILE A 357 -4.09 13.42 -12.65
N ARG A 358 -3.23 12.53 -13.14
CA ARG A 358 -3.40 11.08 -13.02
C ARG A 358 -3.06 10.60 -11.60
N LYS A 359 -1.91 11.05 -11.07
CA LYS A 359 -1.48 10.76 -9.70
C LYS A 359 -0.43 11.75 -9.20
N VAL A 360 -0.31 11.83 -7.87
CA VAL A 360 0.75 12.59 -7.19
C VAL A 360 1.64 11.61 -6.44
N LYS A 361 2.96 11.82 -6.48
CA LYS A 361 3.94 11.10 -5.67
C LYS A 361 4.51 12.05 -4.62
N VAL A 362 4.39 11.66 -3.37
CA VAL A 362 4.95 12.36 -2.21
C VAL A 362 6.09 11.53 -1.69
N PHE A 363 7.25 12.15 -1.63
CA PHE A 363 8.48 11.59 -1.12
C PHE A 363 8.63 12.15 0.32
N LEU A 364 8.76 11.25 1.31
CA LEU A 364 9.07 11.61 2.71
C LEU A 364 9.88 10.54 3.46
N ASN A 365 10.64 10.97 4.46
CA ASN A 365 11.34 10.08 5.40
C ASN A 365 10.38 9.61 6.51
N ALA A 366 9.56 8.59 6.21
CA ALA A 366 8.66 7.95 7.18
C ALA A 366 9.08 6.50 7.44
N HIS A 367 9.06 6.08 8.71
CA HIS A 367 9.55 4.76 9.12
C HIS A 367 8.87 3.60 8.37
N ILE A 368 7.54 3.67 8.20
CA ILE A 368 6.76 2.66 7.48
C ILE A 368 7.23 2.51 6.02
N LEU A 369 7.68 3.58 5.37
CA LEU A 369 8.10 3.57 3.97
C LEU A 369 9.55 3.10 3.79
N SER A 370 10.39 3.24 4.82
CA SER A 370 11.84 2.92 4.79
C SER A 370 12.17 1.48 4.40
N LYS A 371 11.17 0.59 4.37
CA LYS A 371 11.30 -0.83 4.00
C LYS A 371 10.82 -1.13 2.57
N GLY A 372 10.65 -0.12 1.72
CA GLY A 372 10.20 -0.30 0.32
C GLY A 372 8.69 -0.31 0.14
N LEU A 373 7.92 0.04 1.18
CA LEU A 373 6.46 0.17 1.05
C LEU A 373 6.09 1.47 0.33
N ILE A 374 5.09 1.37 -0.54
CA ILE A 374 4.42 2.50 -1.18
C ILE A 374 2.96 2.48 -0.72
N LEU A 375 2.54 3.50 0.02
CA LEU A 375 1.13 3.64 0.44
C LEU A 375 0.40 4.48 -0.60
N VAL A 376 -0.80 4.07 -1.00
CA VAL A 376 -1.60 4.79 -2.00
C VAL A 376 -2.95 5.19 -1.42
N ASP A 377 -3.20 6.49 -1.27
CA ASP A 377 -4.53 7.02 -0.94
C ASP A 377 -5.36 7.12 -2.22
N LEU A 378 -6.45 6.35 -2.30
CA LEU A 378 -7.31 6.26 -3.47
C LEU A 378 -8.67 6.95 -3.23
N PRO A 379 -9.24 7.64 -4.24
CA PRO A 379 -10.64 8.04 -4.23
C PRO A 379 -11.57 6.85 -4.02
N GLY A 380 -12.76 7.08 -3.46
CA GLY A 380 -13.74 6.00 -3.24
C GLY A 380 -14.34 5.45 -4.54
N LEU A 381 -14.65 4.14 -4.59
CA LEU A 381 -15.31 3.52 -5.76
C LEU A 381 -16.74 4.03 -6.03
N ARG A 382 -17.30 4.79 -5.09
CA ARG A 382 -18.62 5.43 -5.19
C ARG A 382 -18.53 6.92 -5.54
N ASP A 383 -17.38 7.41 -6.01
CA ASP A 383 -17.22 8.79 -6.48
C ASP A 383 -18.15 9.06 -7.69
N LEU A 384 -18.88 10.18 -7.68
CA LEU A 384 -19.77 10.54 -8.79
C LEU A 384 -18.98 10.73 -10.08
N ASN A 385 -17.74 11.21 -10.00
CA ASN A 385 -16.85 11.37 -11.13
C ASN A 385 -16.39 10.00 -11.66
N ALA A 386 -16.91 9.63 -12.83
CA ALA A 386 -16.59 8.38 -13.49
C ALA A 386 -15.10 8.23 -13.82
N ALA A 387 -14.40 9.33 -14.12
CA ALA A 387 -12.96 9.29 -14.36
C ALA A 387 -12.19 8.93 -13.09
N ARG A 388 -12.56 9.52 -11.95
CA ARG A 388 -11.95 9.19 -10.64
C ARG A 388 -12.19 7.75 -10.25
N ARG A 389 -13.40 7.23 -10.45
CA ARG A 389 -13.71 5.80 -10.23
C ARG A 389 -12.85 4.89 -11.10
N ASN A 390 -12.73 5.20 -12.39
CA ASN A 390 -11.92 4.42 -13.33
C ASN A 390 -10.43 4.43 -12.95
N VAL A 391 -9.92 5.54 -12.42
CA VAL A 391 -8.56 5.63 -11.87
C VAL A 391 -8.44 4.70 -10.67
N THR A 392 -9.33 4.80 -9.67
CA THR A 392 -9.31 3.91 -8.49
C THR A 392 -9.34 2.44 -8.90
N GLU A 393 -10.24 2.02 -9.80
CA GLU A 393 -10.35 0.63 -10.26
C GLU A 393 -9.04 0.15 -10.91
N ARG A 394 -8.41 0.96 -11.77
CA ARG A 394 -7.11 0.64 -12.39
C ARG A 394 -5.98 0.53 -11.36
N PHE A 395 -6.00 1.34 -10.32
CA PHE A 395 -5.00 1.28 -9.25
C PHE A 395 -5.16 0.04 -8.39
N LEU A 396 -6.40 -0.34 -8.05
CA LEU A 396 -6.65 -1.56 -7.27
C LEU A 396 -6.08 -2.81 -7.97
N LEU A 397 -6.20 -2.90 -9.30
CA LEU A 397 -5.62 -4.00 -10.07
C LEU A 397 -4.09 -4.03 -10.10
N LYS A 398 -3.42 -2.93 -9.73
CA LYS A 398 -1.96 -2.82 -9.69
C LYS A 398 -1.39 -2.87 -8.27
N CYS A 399 -2.24 -2.83 -7.24
CA CYS A 399 -1.80 -2.90 -5.86
C CYS A 399 -1.48 -4.35 -5.49
N ASP A 400 -0.42 -4.55 -4.71
CA ASP A 400 -0.04 -5.86 -4.19
C ASP A 400 -0.98 -6.29 -3.04
N ASP A 401 -1.37 -5.31 -2.21
CA ASP A 401 -2.27 -5.48 -1.08
C ASP A 401 -3.27 -4.31 -1.03
N ILE A 402 -4.53 -4.59 -0.67
CA ILE A 402 -5.61 -3.59 -0.65
C ILE A 402 -6.26 -3.56 0.73
N PHE A 403 -6.39 -2.38 1.31
CA PHE A 403 -7.20 -2.15 2.51
C PHE A 403 -8.44 -1.32 2.19
N VAL A 404 -9.60 -1.87 2.54
CA VAL A 404 -10.85 -1.12 2.52
C VAL A 404 -11.04 -0.42 3.85
N VAL A 405 -11.09 0.91 3.81
CA VAL A 405 -11.26 1.77 4.97
C VAL A 405 -12.72 2.16 5.12
N CYS A 406 -13.32 1.83 6.25
CA CYS A 406 -14.72 2.14 6.57
C CYS A 406 -14.86 2.65 8.01
N ASN A 407 -16.01 3.26 8.33
CA ASN A 407 -16.32 3.63 9.70
C ASN A 407 -16.78 2.39 10.48
N ILE A 408 -16.21 2.16 11.66
CA ILE A 408 -16.56 1.05 12.55
C ILE A 408 -18.07 0.97 12.89
N ASP A 409 -18.78 2.11 12.94
CA ASP A 409 -20.23 2.16 13.26
C ASP A 409 -21.10 1.39 12.26
N ARG A 410 -20.68 1.28 11.00
CA ARG A 410 -21.47 0.68 9.91
C ARG A 410 -20.71 -0.35 9.09
N ALA A 411 -19.54 -0.79 9.56
CA ALA A 411 -18.62 -1.63 8.79
C ALA A 411 -19.28 -2.91 8.24
N SER A 412 -20.16 -3.56 9.01
CA SER A 412 -20.85 -4.80 8.59
C SER A 412 -21.84 -4.60 7.43
N THR A 413 -22.38 -3.40 7.27
CA THR A 413 -23.37 -3.07 6.23
C THR A 413 -22.81 -2.14 5.15
N ASP A 414 -21.54 -1.79 5.24
CA ASP A 414 -20.89 -0.82 4.35
C ASP A 414 -20.85 -1.33 2.90
N LEU A 415 -21.49 -0.57 2.01
CA LEU A 415 -21.55 -0.89 0.58
C LEU A 415 -20.19 -0.76 -0.11
N ALA A 416 -19.29 0.13 0.36
CA ALA A 416 -17.96 0.25 -0.20
C ALA A 416 -17.14 -1.01 0.05
N VAL A 417 -17.24 -1.60 1.25
CA VAL A 417 -16.63 -2.89 1.58
C VAL A 417 -17.16 -3.99 0.67
N LYS A 418 -18.49 -4.10 0.54
CA LYS A 418 -19.11 -5.08 -0.37
C LYS A 418 -18.64 -4.92 -1.81
N ASN A 419 -18.57 -3.69 -2.32
CA ASN A 419 -18.15 -3.40 -3.69
C ASN A 419 -16.68 -3.76 -3.93
N VAL A 420 -15.77 -3.48 -2.99
CA VAL A 420 -14.35 -3.84 -3.14
C VAL A 420 -14.18 -5.36 -3.08
N PHE A 421 -14.86 -6.07 -2.20
CA PHE A 421 -14.79 -7.54 -2.16
C PHE A 421 -15.42 -8.19 -3.39
N ALA A 422 -16.52 -7.63 -3.91
CA ALA A 422 -17.09 -8.06 -5.18
C ALA A 422 -16.12 -7.82 -6.36
N LEU A 423 -15.49 -6.64 -6.39
CA LEU A 423 -14.44 -6.31 -7.36
C LEU A 423 -13.27 -7.29 -7.23
N ALA A 424 -12.76 -7.51 -6.03
CA ALA A 424 -11.66 -8.43 -5.75
C ALA A 424 -11.96 -9.85 -6.21
N LYS A 425 -13.17 -10.36 -5.93
CA LYS A 425 -13.63 -11.65 -6.43
C LYS A 425 -13.68 -11.69 -7.96
N SER A 426 -14.25 -10.66 -8.59
CA SER A 426 -14.34 -10.58 -10.06
C SER A 426 -12.96 -10.41 -10.74
N ALA A 427 -12.00 -9.83 -10.02
CA ALA A 427 -10.66 -9.53 -10.46
C ALA A 427 -9.60 -10.51 -9.91
N GLY A 428 -9.99 -11.60 -9.25
CA GLY A 428 -9.05 -12.57 -8.70
C GLY A 428 -8.02 -12.00 -7.73
N LEU A 429 -8.32 -10.87 -7.06
CA LEU A 429 -7.41 -10.24 -6.10
C LEU A 429 -7.45 -11.04 -4.80
N SER A 430 -6.29 -11.52 -4.35
CA SER A 430 -6.18 -12.44 -3.22
C SER A 430 -5.83 -11.79 -1.90
N ARG A 431 -5.40 -10.52 -1.90
CA ARG A 431 -4.85 -9.83 -0.72
C ARG A 431 -5.66 -8.57 -0.41
N VAL A 432 -6.83 -8.78 0.20
CA VAL A 432 -7.76 -7.70 0.57
C VAL A 432 -8.06 -7.75 2.07
N GLY A 433 -7.86 -6.64 2.75
CA GLY A 433 -8.14 -6.44 4.16
C GLY A 433 -9.14 -5.31 4.43
N ILE A 434 -9.57 -5.20 5.68
CA ILE A 434 -10.52 -4.17 6.14
C ILE A 434 -9.89 -3.39 7.30
N ILE A 435 -9.98 -2.06 7.25
CA ILE A 435 -9.59 -1.17 8.35
C ILE A 435 -10.82 -0.35 8.78
N CYS A 436 -11.24 -0.54 10.03
CA CYS A 436 -12.36 0.17 10.64
C CYS A 436 -11.83 1.37 11.43
N THR A 437 -12.01 2.59 10.91
CA THR A 437 -11.59 3.81 11.62
C THR A 437 -12.62 4.23 12.67
N LYS A 438 -12.24 5.21 13.50
CA LYS A 438 -13.08 5.77 14.59
C LYS A 438 -13.41 4.75 15.68
N SER A 439 -12.55 3.75 15.87
CA SER A 439 -12.71 2.74 16.91
C SER A 439 -12.67 3.31 18.33
N ASP A 440 -12.10 4.51 18.48
CA ASP A 440 -11.95 5.27 19.71
C ASP A 440 -13.17 6.14 20.07
N ILE A 441 -14.16 6.26 19.18
CA ILE A 441 -15.41 6.96 19.46
C ILE A 441 -16.40 5.95 20.04
N VAL A 442 -16.48 5.88 21.37
CA VAL A 442 -17.33 4.92 22.10
C VAL A 442 -18.24 5.62 23.10
N ASN A 443 -19.45 5.09 23.28
CA ASN A 443 -20.40 5.53 24.29
C ASN A 443 -20.64 4.40 25.29
N ALA A 444 -20.27 4.63 26.55
CA ALA A 444 -20.36 3.61 27.60
C ALA A 444 -21.81 3.19 27.91
N GLU A 445 -22.76 4.10 27.80
CA GLU A 445 -24.18 3.83 28.09
C GLU A 445 -24.84 2.98 27.02
N GLU A 446 -24.53 3.26 25.76
CA GLU A 446 -25.00 2.46 24.63
C GLU A 446 -24.31 1.09 24.63
N ALA A 447 -22.99 1.05 24.84
CA ALA A 447 -22.24 -0.20 24.93
C ALA A 447 -22.76 -1.14 26.04
N GLN A 448 -23.11 -0.60 27.22
CA GLN A 448 -23.70 -1.41 28.29
C GLN A 448 -25.05 -2.04 27.89
N LYS A 449 -25.84 -1.38 27.04
CA LYS A 449 -27.14 -1.90 26.56
C LYS A 449 -27.00 -2.87 25.39
N ASP A 450 -26.01 -2.63 24.52
CA ASP A 450 -25.82 -3.38 23.28
C ASP A 450 -25.06 -4.70 23.49
N HIS A 451 -24.34 -4.84 24.61
CA HIS A 451 -23.54 -6.03 24.90
C HIS A 451 -24.25 -7.03 25.83
N PRO A 452 -24.14 -8.34 25.57
CA PRO A 452 -24.66 -9.36 26.49
C PRO A 452 -23.80 -9.46 27.76
N GLU A 453 -24.34 -10.12 28.78
CA GLU A 453 -23.57 -10.50 29.96
C GLU A 453 -22.48 -11.54 29.60
N PRO A 454 -21.24 -11.45 30.12
CA PRO A 454 -20.77 -10.67 31.28
C PRO A 454 -20.17 -9.28 30.97
N ASP A 455 -20.07 -8.90 29.69
CA ASP A 455 -19.41 -7.65 29.28
C ASP A 455 -20.19 -6.41 29.80
N ALA A 456 -21.52 -6.45 29.80
CA ALA A 456 -22.37 -5.38 30.34
C ALA A 456 -22.14 -5.12 31.84
N GLN A 457 -22.05 -6.17 32.67
CA GLN A 457 -21.70 -6.06 34.08
C GLN A 457 -20.32 -5.42 34.30
N GLN A 458 -19.34 -5.81 33.48
CA GLN A 458 -17.99 -5.27 33.61
C GLN A 458 -17.95 -3.78 33.23
N ILE A 459 -18.69 -3.36 32.20
CA ILE A 459 -18.86 -1.94 31.86
C ILE A 459 -19.50 -1.18 33.03
N CYS A 460 -20.56 -1.72 33.64
CA CYS A 460 -21.22 -1.10 34.80
C CYS A 460 -20.24 -0.84 35.94
N ARG A 461 -19.48 -1.86 36.34
CA ARG A 461 -18.48 -1.75 37.42
C ARG A 461 -17.41 -0.72 37.12
N LEU A 462 -16.92 -0.68 35.88
CA LEU A 462 -15.88 0.27 35.47
C LEU A 462 -16.41 1.71 35.44
N ARG A 463 -17.68 1.91 35.05
CA ARG A 463 -18.35 3.22 35.12
C ARG A 463 -18.53 3.67 36.56
N GLU A 464 -19.02 2.80 37.43
CA GLU A 464 -19.17 3.09 38.86
C GLU A 464 -17.84 3.49 39.51
N ALA A 465 -16.74 2.82 39.16
CA ALA A 465 -15.41 3.19 39.62
C ALA A 465 -15.00 4.61 39.16
N VAL A 466 -15.27 4.98 37.91
CA VAL A 466 -15.03 6.34 37.41
C VAL A 466 -15.88 7.37 38.15
N ASP A 467 -17.15 7.06 38.41
CA ASP A 467 -18.07 7.96 39.12
C ASP A 467 -17.64 8.19 40.57
N VAL A 468 -17.12 7.16 41.26
CA VAL A 468 -16.58 7.28 42.62
C VAL A 468 -15.38 8.23 42.64
N GLU A 469 -14.38 8.00 41.79
CA GLU A 469 -13.17 8.84 41.71
C GLU A 469 -13.49 10.27 41.24
N SER A 470 -14.51 10.45 40.40
CA SER A 470 -14.95 11.77 40.00
C SER A 470 -15.60 12.55 41.14
N LYS A 471 -16.43 11.89 41.97
CA LYS A 471 -17.05 12.53 43.14
C LYS A 471 -16.00 12.94 44.17
N GLU A 472 -15.01 12.09 44.43
CA GLU A 472 -13.91 12.41 45.35
C GLU A 472 -13.12 13.65 44.89
N LEU A 473 -12.87 13.79 43.58
CA LEU A 473 -12.24 15.00 43.04
C LEU A 473 -13.11 16.25 43.16
N ASP A 474 -14.42 16.13 42.98
CA ASP A 474 -15.36 17.24 43.12
C ASP A 474 -15.43 17.69 44.60
N GLU A 475 -15.45 16.74 45.54
CA GLU A 475 -15.39 17.01 46.99
C GLU A 475 -14.09 17.71 47.38
N LEU A 476 -12.93 17.18 46.96
CA LEU A 476 -11.62 17.81 47.23
C LEU A 476 -11.49 19.21 46.61
N ALA A 477 -12.14 19.46 45.46
CA ALA A 477 -12.16 20.77 44.84
C ALA A 477 -13.00 21.78 45.64
N ILE A 478 -14.13 21.35 46.22
CA ILE A 478 -14.96 22.16 47.11
C ILE A 478 -14.18 22.53 48.38
N ASP A 479 -13.48 21.57 49.00
CA ASP A 479 -12.70 21.80 50.21
C ASP A 479 -11.54 22.77 49.98
N LEU A 480 -10.82 22.63 48.86
CA LEU A 480 -9.78 23.57 48.45
C LEU A 480 -10.33 24.98 48.23
N GLN A 481 -11.48 25.11 47.56
CA GLN A 481 -12.11 26.41 47.32
C GLN A 481 -12.54 27.07 48.64
N ALA A 482 -13.10 26.30 49.59
CA ALA A 482 -13.51 26.81 50.89
C ALA A 482 -12.34 27.37 51.71
N LEU A 483 -11.13 26.81 51.56
CA LEU A 483 -9.90 27.33 52.18
C LEU A 483 -9.35 28.55 51.43
N GLU A 484 -9.43 28.58 50.10
CA GLU A 484 -8.98 29.72 49.28
C GLU A 484 -9.81 30.98 49.51
N ASP A 485 -11.11 30.84 49.82
CA ASP A 485 -12.03 31.94 50.09
C ASP A 485 -11.79 32.63 51.46
N GLN A 486 -10.90 32.10 52.31
CA GLN A 486 -10.58 32.69 53.61
C GLN A 486 -9.62 33.89 53.49
N PRO A 487 -9.90 35.04 54.16
CA PRO A 487 -9.13 36.27 54.01
C PRO A 487 -7.71 36.22 54.61
N SER A 488 -7.42 35.27 55.50
CA SER A 488 -6.08 35.06 56.06
C SER A 488 -5.88 33.60 56.49
N LEU A 489 -4.94 32.89 55.86
CA LEU A 489 -4.61 31.51 56.18
C LEU A 489 -3.61 31.41 57.34
N SER A 490 -3.97 30.64 58.38
CA SER A 490 -3.09 30.24 59.47
C SER A 490 -1.96 29.33 58.98
N ALA A 491 -0.97 29.04 59.83
CA ALA A 491 0.09 28.08 59.47
C ALA A 491 -0.47 26.65 59.28
N ILE A 492 -1.52 26.30 60.03
CA ILE A 492 -2.20 25.00 59.97
C ILE A 492 -2.98 24.90 58.65
N ASP A 493 -3.71 25.95 58.28
CA ASP A 493 -4.52 25.99 57.04
C ASP A 493 -3.65 25.90 55.78
N LYS A 494 -2.40 26.36 55.85
CA LYS A 494 -1.42 26.23 54.75
C LYS A 494 -0.92 24.81 54.59
N ASP A 495 -0.73 24.09 55.68
CA ASP A 495 -0.32 22.68 55.66
C ASP A 495 -1.49 21.81 55.17
N GLU A 496 -2.70 22.04 55.68
CA GLU A 496 -3.93 21.38 55.23
C GLU A 496 -4.21 21.59 53.74
N ARG A 497 -4.03 22.81 53.23
CA ARG A 497 -4.14 23.11 51.79
C ARG A 497 -3.12 22.33 50.95
N ASN A 498 -1.88 22.20 51.42
CA ASN A 498 -0.86 21.45 50.68
C ASN A 498 -1.19 19.95 50.66
N ASP A 499 -1.72 19.42 51.76
CA ASP A 499 -2.19 18.03 51.85
C ASP A 499 -3.37 17.78 50.90
N LEU A 500 -4.35 18.70 50.84
CA LEU A 500 -5.47 18.62 49.91
C LEU A 500 -5.03 18.71 48.44
N TYR A 501 -4.05 19.56 48.08
CA TYR A 501 -3.49 19.57 46.73
C TYR A 501 -2.79 18.25 46.39
N GLN A 502 -2.12 17.61 47.36
CA GLN A 502 -1.51 16.30 47.17
C GLN A 502 -2.59 15.23 46.94
N GLN A 503 -3.64 15.20 47.78
CA GLN A 503 -4.78 14.29 47.62
C GLN A 503 -5.49 14.50 46.29
N GLN A 504 -5.75 15.75 45.88
CA GLN A 504 -6.33 16.06 44.57
C GLN A 504 -5.44 15.56 43.42
N SER A 505 -4.11 15.69 43.54
CA SER A 505 -3.19 15.15 42.54
C SER A 505 -3.20 13.61 42.51
N GLU A 506 -3.44 12.92 43.62
CA GLU A 506 -3.52 11.46 43.69
C GLU A 506 -4.85 10.95 43.14
N ALA A 507 -5.97 11.52 43.60
CA ALA A 507 -7.31 11.25 43.08
C ALA A 507 -7.42 11.52 41.57
N ARG A 508 -6.75 12.58 41.05
CA ARG A 508 -6.70 12.83 39.60
C ARG A 508 -6.04 11.68 38.84
N LYS A 509 -4.95 11.12 39.37
CA LYS A 509 -4.26 9.97 38.74
C LYS A 509 -5.12 8.71 38.80
N LEU A 510 -5.84 8.50 39.91
CA LEU A 510 -6.74 7.36 40.06
C LEU A 510 -7.91 7.45 39.09
N LYS A 511 -8.54 8.63 38.97
CA LYS A 511 -9.57 8.89 37.95
C LYS A 511 -9.05 8.66 36.53
N GLU A 512 -7.91 9.25 36.16
CA GLU A 512 -7.31 9.04 34.83
C GLU A 512 -7.04 7.55 34.55
N ALA A 513 -6.63 6.78 35.57
CA ALA A 513 -6.44 5.33 35.45
C ALA A 513 -7.76 4.56 35.32
N ALA A 514 -8.83 4.99 36.03
CA ALA A 514 -10.16 4.42 35.92
C ALA A 514 -10.78 4.71 34.54
N ASP A 515 -10.69 5.95 34.07
CA ASP A 515 -11.13 6.40 32.74
C ASP A 515 -10.45 5.58 31.64
N PHE A 516 -9.13 5.38 31.74
CA PHE A 516 -8.39 4.56 30.78
C PHE A 516 -8.84 3.10 30.80
N LYS A 517 -9.08 2.51 31.99
CA LYS A 517 -9.56 1.12 32.10
C LYS A 517 -10.93 0.95 31.43
N LEU A 518 -11.84 1.89 31.67
CA LEU A 518 -13.16 1.90 31.02
C LEU A 518 -13.02 2.05 29.50
N LEU A 519 -12.29 3.06 29.04
CA LEU A 519 -12.07 3.32 27.61
C LEU A 519 -11.45 2.10 26.90
N ARG A 520 -10.41 1.51 27.50
CA ARG A 520 -9.76 0.30 26.98
C ARG A 520 -10.75 -0.84 26.80
N HIS A 521 -11.55 -1.12 27.83
CA HIS A 521 -12.51 -2.21 27.79
C HIS A 521 -13.57 -2.01 26.70
N LEU A 522 -14.10 -0.79 26.58
CA LEU A 522 -15.07 -0.42 25.54
C LEU A 522 -14.52 -0.62 24.12
N ILE A 523 -13.30 -0.12 23.87
CA ILE A 523 -12.64 -0.25 22.56
C ILE A 523 -12.34 -1.71 22.25
N GLU A 524 -11.79 -2.47 23.20
CA GLU A 524 -11.41 -3.88 23.01
C GLU A 524 -12.61 -4.77 22.68
N ILE A 525 -13.72 -4.65 23.43
CA ILE A 525 -14.95 -5.41 23.14
C ILE A 525 -15.51 -5.05 21.77
N ARG A 526 -15.62 -3.74 21.48
CA ARG A 526 -16.14 -3.26 20.20
C ARG A 526 -15.31 -3.78 19.02
N ASN A 527 -14.00 -3.63 19.10
CA ASN A 527 -13.07 -4.08 18.08
C ASN A 527 -13.14 -5.59 17.87
N ARG A 528 -13.20 -6.38 18.96
CA ARG A 528 -13.34 -7.83 18.92
C ARG A 528 -14.61 -8.26 18.18
N ASN A 529 -15.75 -7.69 18.55
CA ASN A 529 -17.05 -8.06 18.01
C ASN A 529 -17.16 -7.69 16.52
N VAL A 530 -16.82 -6.44 16.16
CA VAL A 530 -16.87 -5.99 14.76
C VAL A 530 -15.90 -6.79 13.89
N SER A 531 -14.68 -7.05 14.39
CA SER A 531 -13.69 -7.83 13.64
C SER A 531 -14.16 -9.27 13.41
N HIS A 532 -14.82 -9.88 14.40
CA HIS A 532 -15.40 -11.22 14.26
C HIS A 532 -16.49 -11.24 13.17
N THR A 533 -17.48 -10.34 13.26
CA THR A 533 -18.57 -10.25 12.28
C THR A 533 -18.06 -10.02 10.86
N LEU A 534 -17.06 -9.17 10.68
CA LEU A 534 -16.47 -8.90 9.36
C LEU A 534 -15.72 -10.12 8.82
N LYS A 535 -14.95 -10.82 9.66
CA LYS A 535 -14.27 -12.06 9.26
C LYS A 535 -15.27 -13.14 8.86
N GLU A 536 -16.37 -13.30 9.58
CA GLU A 536 -17.43 -14.26 9.21
C GLU A 536 -18.13 -13.87 7.89
N SER A 537 -18.40 -12.58 7.69
CA SER A 537 -19.13 -12.10 6.52
C SER A 537 -18.30 -12.13 5.23
N TYR A 538 -17.01 -11.78 5.33
CA TYR A 538 -16.13 -11.61 4.16
C TYR A 538 -15.07 -12.72 4.02
N GLY A 539 -14.82 -13.53 5.05
CA GLY A 539 -13.95 -14.70 4.98
C GLY A 539 -14.30 -15.64 3.82
N PRO A 540 -15.57 -16.05 3.64
CA PRO A 540 -15.96 -16.92 2.51
C PRO A 540 -15.75 -16.30 1.11
N LEU A 541 -15.58 -14.97 1.03
CA LEU A 541 -15.33 -14.25 -0.22
C LEU A 541 -13.84 -14.10 -0.52
N ALA A 542 -12.96 -14.33 0.45
CA ALA A 542 -11.51 -14.26 0.29
C ALA A 542 -10.95 -15.62 -0.21
N PRO A 543 -10.00 -15.63 -1.17
CA PRO A 543 -9.45 -16.88 -1.72
C PRO A 543 -8.83 -17.82 -0.69
N ASN A 544 -8.26 -17.28 0.39
CA ASN A 544 -7.61 -18.04 1.46
C ASN A 544 -8.49 -18.17 2.72
N GLN A 545 -9.75 -17.74 2.68
CA GLN A 545 -10.66 -17.63 3.83
C GLN A 545 -10.18 -16.76 5.01
N GLU A 546 -9.00 -16.14 4.88
CA GLU A 546 -8.46 -15.19 5.84
C GLU A 546 -8.59 -13.76 5.32
N VAL A 547 -9.28 -12.92 6.09
CA VAL A 547 -9.37 -11.47 5.84
C VAL A 547 -8.71 -10.74 7.01
N PRO A 548 -7.60 -10.01 6.78
CA PRO A 548 -7.03 -9.18 7.82
C PRO A 548 -8.00 -8.03 8.13
N VAL A 549 -8.44 -7.95 9.39
CA VAL A 549 -9.32 -6.88 9.88
C VAL A 549 -8.61 -6.14 11.00
N PHE A 550 -8.51 -4.83 10.85
CA PHE A 550 -7.93 -3.93 11.85
C PHE A 550 -8.95 -2.86 12.25
N CYS A 551 -8.82 -2.37 13.47
CA CYS A 551 -9.55 -1.20 13.96
C CYS A 551 -8.53 -0.07 14.20
N ALA A 552 -8.89 1.18 13.97
CA ALA A 552 -7.96 2.32 14.03
C ALA A 552 -8.57 3.52 14.76
N GLY A 553 -7.92 3.92 15.86
CA GLY A 553 -8.27 5.08 16.67
C GLY A 553 -7.38 6.28 16.38
N ASN A 554 -7.60 6.96 15.25
CA ASN A 554 -6.72 8.04 14.79
C ASN A 554 -6.67 9.22 15.78
N LYS A 555 -7.80 9.59 16.40
CA LYS A 555 -7.85 10.70 17.35
C LYS A 555 -7.14 10.32 18.66
N LEU A 556 -7.39 9.12 19.18
CA LEU A 556 -6.70 8.55 20.34
C LEU A 556 -5.18 8.56 20.18
N TYR A 557 -4.69 8.21 18.98
CA TYR A 557 -3.28 8.28 18.62
C TYR A 557 -2.74 9.71 18.78
N TRP A 558 -3.32 10.68 18.06
CA TRP A 558 -2.83 12.07 18.06
C TRP A 558 -3.01 12.80 19.39
N ASP A 559 -4.06 12.51 20.17
CA ASP A 559 -4.30 13.10 21.50
C ASP A 559 -3.21 12.68 22.52
N HIS A 560 -2.47 11.59 22.25
CA HIS A 560 -1.45 11.03 23.15
C HIS A 560 -0.04 10.98 22.54
N ARG A 561 0.11 11.25 21.24
CA ARG A 561 1.35 11.09 20.48
C ARG A 561 2.53 11.89 21.02
N ASP A 562 2.27 13.10 21.53
CA ASP A 562 3.31 14.03 22.01
C ASP A 562 3.53 13.96 23.54
N LYS A 563 2.82 13.07 24.24
CA LYS A 563 3.00 12.85 25.68
C LYS A 563 4.29 12.07 25.96
N ASP A 564 4.77 12.12 27.19
CA ASP A 564 5.91 11.30 27.63
C ASP A 564 5.63 9.80 27.38
N ARG A 565 6.66 9.06 26.96
CA ARG A 565 6.54 7.66 26.49
C ARG A 565 5.75 6.75 27.44
N SER A 566 5.93 6.88 28.76
CA SER A 566 5.23 6.04 29.75
C SER A 566 3.72 6.27 29.76
N VAL A 567 3.29 7.51 29.49
CA VAL A 567 1.87 7.90 29.43
C VAL A 567 1.30 7.62 28.04
N ALA A 568 2.05 7.90 26.97
CA ALA A 568 1.59 7.73 25.60
C ALA A 568 1.38 6.25 25.22
N LEU A 569 2.34 5.38 25.54
CA LEU A 569 2.42 4.03 24.98
C LEU A 569 1.15 3.17 25.18
N PRO A 570 0.46 3.16 26.34
CA PRO A 570 -0.79 2.42 26.51
C PRO A 570 -1.89 2.87 25.52
N TYR A 571 -2.04 4.18 25.31
CA TYR A 571 -3.02 4.75 24.39
C TYR A 571 -2.64 4.54 22.93
N LEU A 572 -1.35 4.66 22.59
CA LEU A 572 -0.87 4.38 21.24
C LEU A 572 -1.07 2.91 20.86
N LYS A 573 -0.87 1.97 21.80
CA LYS A 573 -1.21 0.56 21.59
C LYS A 573 -2.72 0.36 21.42
N LEU A 574 -3.54 0.99 22.26
CA LEU A 574 -5.00 0.90 22.19
C LEU A 574 -5.57 1.48 20.89
N SER A 575 -4.88 2.45 20.27
CA SER A 575 -5.25 3.00 18.96
C SER A 575 -5.09 2.01 17.80
N CYS A 576 -4.34 0.92 18.00
CA CYS A 576 -3.98 -0.11 17.02
C CYS A 576 -3.19 0.37 15.79
N ILE A 577 -2.78 1.65 15.70
CA ILE A 577 -1.97 2.18 14.59
C ILE A 577 -0.61 1.46 14.50
N ILE A 578 0.00 1.14 15.65
CA ILE A 578 1.26 0.40 15.72
C ILE A 578 1.11 -0.99 15.09
N ASP A 579 0.00 -1.68 15.34
CA ASP A 579 -0.24 -3.03 14.82
C ASP A 579 -0.50 -2.99 13.30
N ILE A 580 -1.22 -1.98 12.81
CA ILE A 580 -1.42 -1.76 11.38
C ILE A 580 -0.09 -1.47 10.69
N ARG A 581 0.77 -0.61 11.28
CA ARG A 581 2.11 -0.31 10.74
C ARG A 581 2.98 -1.56 10.70
N ARG A 582 2.99 -2.35 11.78
CA ARG A 582 3.72 -3.62 11.85
C ARG A 582 3.23 -4.61 10.78
N HIS A 583 1.92 -4.72 10.60
CA HIS A 583 1.37 -5.58 9.55
C HIS A 583 1.78 -5.11 8.16
N CYS A 584 1.68 -3.80 7.87
CA CYS A 584 2.13 -3.25 6.59
C CYS A 584 3.61 -3.59 6.33
N ILE A 585 4.49 -3.41 7.32
CA ILE A 585 5.92 -3.76 7.19
C ILE A 585 6.11 -5.26 6.94
N SER A 586 5.31 -6.13 7.59
CA SER A 586 5.41 -7.59 7.41
C SER A 586 5.11 -8.07 5.99
N ILE A 587 4.36 -7.28 5.21
CA ILE A 587 4.06 -7.56 3.79
C ILE A 587 5.35 -7.65 2.96
N MET A 588 6.38 -6.88 3.32
CA MET A 588 7.67 -6.85 2.62
C MET A 588 8.58 -8.02 2.98
N SER A 589 8.45 -8.54 4.20
CA SER A 589 9.47 -9.37 4.84
C SER A 589 9.85 -10.62 4.04
N ALA A 590 8.88 -11.31 3.43
CA ALA A 590 9.16 -12.50 2.63
C ALA A 590 10.03 -12.19 1.39
N SER A 591 9.76 -11.07 0.71
CA SER A 591 10.54 -10.64 -0.46
C SER A 591 11.94 -10.16 -0.06
N GLN A 592 12.04 -9.41 1.04
CA GLN A 592 13.32 -8.93 1.56
C GLN A 592 14.18 -10.07 2.07
N HIS A 593 13.58 -11.07 2.73
CA HIS A 593 14.27 -12.27 3.16
C HIS A 593 14.90 -13.00 1.98
N ARG A 594 14.12 -13.24 0.92
CA ARG A 594 14.61 -13.92 -0.29
C ARG A 594 15.78 -13.14 -0.93
N ALA A 595 15.62 -11.84 -1.13
CA ALA A 595 16.65 -10.99 -1.72
C ALA A 595 17.92 -10.93 -0.86
N ALA A 596 17.78 -10.82 0.46
CA ALA A 596 18.90 -10.81 1.39
C ALA A 596 19.62 -12.17 1.43
N VAL A 597 18.89 -13.29 1.44
CA VAL A 597 19.49 -14.65 1.38
C VAL A 597 20.26 -14.84 0.08
N GLN A 598 19.70 -14.41 -1.06
CA GLN A 598 20.37 -14.47 -2.35
C GLN A 598 21.66 -13.62 -2.36
N TYR A 599 21.59 -12.38 -1.87
CA TYR A 599 22.76 -11.53 -1.72
C TYR A 599 23.85 -12.19 -0.87
N MET A 600 23.48 -12.72 0.30
CA MET A 600 24.41 -13.35 1.23
C MET A 600 25.02 -14.64 0.69
N ARG A 601 24.23 -15.48 0.02
CA ARG A 601 24.69 -16.80 -0.44
C ARG A 601 25.39 -16.76 -1.79
N LEU A 602 24.93 -15.91 -2.71
CA LEU A 602 25.39 -15.91 -4.10
C LEU A 602 26.24 -14.69 -4.41
N SER A 603 25.72 -13.47 -4.23
CA SER A 603 26.44 -12.26 -4.67
C SER A 603 27.75 -12.04 -3.90
N VAL A 604 27.73 -12.19 -2.57
CA VAL A 604 28.95 -12.06 -1.75
C VAL A 604 29.92 -13.21 -2.02
N HIS A 605 29.41 -14.42 -2.22
CA HIS A 605 30.25 -15.57 -2.56
C HIS A 605 30.96 -15.37 -3.91
N ALA A 606 30.22 -14.92 -4.93
CA ALA A 606 30.75 -14.61 -6.25
C ALA A 606 31.85 -13.56 -6.21
N LEU A 607 31.67 -12.49 -5.44
CA LEU A 607 32.70 -11.44 -5.27
C LEU A 607 33.99 -12.03 -4.66
N LEU A 608 33.88 -12.76 -3.55
CA LEU A 608 35.04 -13.33 -2.87
C LEU A 608 35.77 -14.35 -3.75
N ALA A 609 35.02 -15.17 -4.49
CA ALA A 609 35.58 -16.10 -5.47
C ALA A 609 36.31 -15.36 -6.60
N THR A 610 35.72 -14.29 -7.14
CA THR A 610 36.33 -13.49 -8.21
C THR A 610 37.63 -12.81 -7.76
N ILE A 611 37.67 -12.24 -6.54
CA ILE A 611 38.89 -11.65 -5.98
C ILE A 611 39.95 -12.75 -5.77
N GLN A 612 39.55 -13.95 -5.36
CA GLN A 612 40.47 -15.08 -5.24
C GLN A 612 41.08 -15.46 -6.60
N VAL A 613 40.29 -15.46 -7.68
CA VAL A 613 40.80 -15.68 -9.05
C VAL A 613 41.88 -14.63 -9.41
N TRP A 614 41.67 -13.37 -9.04
CA TRP A 614 42.66 -12.30 -9.24
C TRP A 614 43.94 -12.52 -8.44
N LEU A 615 43.83 -12.85 -7.15
CA LEU A 615 44.99 -13.12 -6.29
C LEU A 615 45.87 -14.25 -6.83
N GLN A 616 45.25 -15.33 -7.30
CA GLN A 616 45.94 -16.47 -7.88
C GLN A 616 46.59 -16.15 -9.23
N SER A 617 46.02 -15.21 -9.99
CA SER A 617 46.58 -14.77 -11.28
C SER A 617 47.85 -13.96 -11.11
N GLY A 618 47.99 -13.20 -10.02
CA GLY A 618 49.23 -12.47 -9.67
C GLY A 618 50.29 -13.30 -8.95
N ALA A 619 49.93 -14.41 -8.29
CA ALA A 619 50.83 -15.17 -7.42
C ALA A 619 51.63 -16.31 -8.12
N GLY A 620 51.35 -16.61 -9.38
CA GLY A 620 51.84 -17.83 -10.02
C GLY A 620 53.21 -17.74 -10.74
N ASP A 621 54.16 -18.57 -10.28
CA ASP A 621 55.41 -18.98 -10.97
C ASP A 621 55.16 -19.88 -12.22
N ALA A 622 53.90 -20.11 -12.60
CA ALA A 622 53.53 -20.94 -13.74
C ALA A 622 54.15 -20.40 -15.03
N ASP A 623 54.70 -21.31 -15.85
CA ASP A 623 55.33 -20.94 -17.11
C ASP A 623 54.32 -20.30 -18.09
N LEU A 624 54.87 -19.63 -19.10
CA LEU A 624 54.09 -18.88 -20.08
C LEU A 624 53.21 -19.81 -20.95
N GLU A 625 53.58 -21.07 -21.16
CA GLU A 625 52.84 -22.07 -21.94
C GLU A 625 51.60 -22.57 -21.17
N THR A 626 51.74 -22.78 -19.87
CA THR A 626 50.67 -23.20 -18.95
C THR A 626 49.61 -22.11 -18.83
N LYS A 627 50.02 -20.84 -18.72
CA LYS A 627 49.10 -19.68 -18.71
C LYS A 627 48.35 -19.54 -20.05
N GLN A 628 49.00 -19.83 -21.18
CA GLN A 628 48.35 -19.84 -22.49
C GLN A 628 47.37 -21.02 -22.66
N GLY A 629 47.70 -22.20 -22.15
CA GLY A 629 46.81 -23.37 -22.15
C GLY A 629 45.52 -23.12 -21.38
N ILE A 630 45.63 -22.59 -20.16
CA ILE A 630 44.47 -22.21 -19.33
C ILE A 630 43.61 -21.19 -20.09
N ARG A 631 44.20 -20.16 -20.71
CA ARG A 631 43.46 -19.15 -21.47
C ARG A 631 42.69 -19.76 -22.64
N GLY A 632 43.30 -20.67 -23.40
CA GLY A 632 42.61 -21.36 -24.50
C GLY A 632 41.38 -22.15 -24.02
N THR A 633 41.48 -22.81 -22.87
CA THR A 633 40.34 -23.50 -22.22
C THR A 633 39.24 -22.51 -21.81
N LEU A 634 39.60 -21.35 -21.25
CA LEU A 634 38.64 -20.31 -20.88
C LEU A 634 37.96 -19.66 -22.09
N ASP A 635 38.68 -19.42 -23.17
CA ASP A 635 38.11 -18.87 -24.41
C ASP A 635 37.09 -19.84 -25.03
N VAL A 636 37.37 -21.15 -24.97
CA VAL A 636 36.42 -22.21 -25.40
C VAL A 636 35.18 -22.20 -24.52
N LEU A 637 35.34 -22.11 -23.21
CA LEU A 637 34.23 -22.04 -22.26
C LEU A 637 33.36 -20.80 -22.49
N GLU A 638 33.98 -19.63 -22.68
CA GLU A 638 33.26 -18.39 -22.97
C GLU A 638 32.46 -18.50 -24.27
N ALA A 639 33.08 -19.04 -25.33
CA ALA A 639 32.41 -19.25 -26.61
C ALA A 639 31.24 -20.25 -26.50
N GLN A 640 31.33 -21.25 -25.62
CA GLN A 640 30.22 -22.15 -25.32
C GLN A 640 29.09 -21.43 -24.57
N LEU A 641 29.39 -20.72 -23.49
CA LEU A 641 28.40 -19.96 -22.70
C LEU A 641 27.71 -18.88 -23.55
N ARG A 642 28.46 -18.13 -24.36
CA ARG A 642 27.90 -17.16 -25.31
C ARG A 642 26.96 -17.84 -26.29
N ARG A 643 27.31 -19.01 -26.85
CA ARG A 643 26.40 -19.75 -27.74
C ARG A 643 25.14 -20.19 -27.01
N ASP A 644 25.26 -20.70 -25.80
CA ASP A 644 24.13 -21.26 -25.07
C ASP A 644 23.17 -20.18 -24.53
N LEU A 645 23.68 -18.99 -24.15
CA LEU A 645 22.89 -17.91 -23.57
C LEU A 645 22.45 -16.86 -24.61
N THR A 646 23.33 -16.48 -25.54
CA THR A 646 23.12 -15.32 -26.43
C THR A 646 22.76 -15.66 -27.86
N SER A 647 22.91 -16.93 -28.30
CA SER A 647 22.54 -17.33 -29.67
C SER A 647 21.07 -17.05 -29.97
N SER A 648 20.76 -16.69 -31.22
CA SER A 648 19.38 -16.59 -31.72
C SER A 648 18.56 -17.87 -31.56
N THR A 649 19.23 -19.02 -31.44
CA THR A 649 18.62 -20.34 -31.21
C THR A 649 18.62 -20.76 -29.75
N SER A 650 19.12 -19.94 -28.82
CA SER A 650 19.10 -20.28 -27.40
C SER A 650 17.67 -20.45 -26.90
N VAL A 651 17.48 -21.36 -25.95
CA VAL A 651 16.17 -21.58 -25.31
C VAL A 651 15.61 -20.25 -24.83
N VAL A 652 16.46 -19.41 -24.24
CA VAL A 652 16.12 -18.07 -23.76
C VAL A 652 15.57 -17.16 -24.87
N ASN A 653 16.25 -17.09 -26.02
CA ASN A 653 15.79 -16.26 -27.14
C ASN A 653 14.55 -16.81 -27.85
N THR A 654 14.24 -18.09 -27.65
CA THR A 654 13.02 -18.71 -28.17
C THR A 654 11.79 -18.59 -27.26
N ILE A 655 11.96 -18.16 -25.99
CA ILE A 655 10.87 -18.03 -25.00
C ILE A 655 9.68 -17.25 -25.56
N VAL A 656 9.91 -16.07 -26.14
CA VAL A 656 8.81 -15.25 -26.68
C VAL A 656 8.06 -15.92 -27.81
N ARG A 657 8.78 -16.57 -28.72
CA ARG A 657 8.15 -17.29 -29.82
C ARG A 657 7.29 -18.41 -29.26
N PHE A 658 7.81 -19.17 -28.29
CA PHE A 658 7.09 -20.24 -27.64
C PHE A 658 5.85 -19.74 -26.88
N LEU A 659 5.96 -18.66 -26.09
CA LEU A 659 4.87 -18.07 -25.33
C LEU A 659 3.75 -17.58 -26.26
N LYS A 660 4.12 -16.85 -27.33
CA LYS A 660 3.16 -16.35 -28.33
C LYS A 660 2.45 -17.49 -29.05
N LEU A 661 3.19 -18.51 -29.50
CA LEU A 661 2.61 -19.69 -30.15
C LEU A 661 1.69 -20.45 -29.20
N SER A 662 2.10 -20.65 -27.95
CA SER A 662 1.30 -21.31 -26.92
C SER A 662 -0.01 -20.57 -26.66
N PHE A 663 0.04 -19.23 -26.55
CA PHE A 663 -1.17 -18.42 -26.44
C PHE A 663 -2.05 -18.54 -27.67
N ASP A 664 -1.47 -18.44 -28.87
CA ASP A 664 -2.20 -18.51 -30.12
C ASP A 664 -2.90 -19.87 -30.29
N GLU A 665 -2.22 -20.97 -29.95
CA GLU A 665 -2.75 -22.33 -30.08
C GLU A 665 -3.75 -22.70 -29.00
N LYS A 666 -3.44 -22.40 -27.73
CA LYS A 666 -4.28 -22.81 -26.60
C LYS A 666 -5.46 -21.87 -26.40
N VAL A 667 -5.28 -20.57 -26.59
CA VAL A 667 -6.29 -19.55 -26.26
C VAL A 667 -6.92 -18.94 -27.51
N HIS A 668 -6.12 -18.38 -28.43
CA HIS A 668 -6.68 -17.59 -29.53
C HIS A 668 -7.44 -18.43 -30.57
N ARG A 669 -6.86 -19.54 -31.04
CA ARG A 669 -7.45 -20.41 -32.09
C ARG A 669 -8.66 -21.21 -31.61
N ARG A 670 -8.83 -21.41 -30.29
CA ARG A 670 -9.96 -22.14 -29.70
C ARG A 670 -11.24 -21.29 -29.60
N HIS A 671 -11.26 -20.11 -30.20
CA HIS A 671 -12.41 -19.21 -30.16
C HIS A 671 -13.68 -19.80 -30.81
N ARG A 672 -14.84 -19.48 -30.25
CA ARG A 672 -16.16 -19.87 -30.79
C ARG A 672 -17.07 -18.66 -30.90
N PHE A 673 -16.69 -17.71 -31.76
CA PHE A 673 -17.35 -16.40 -31.84
C PHE A 673 -18.86 -16.47 -32.07
N SER A 674 -19.33 -17.37 -32.95
CA SER A 674 -20.75 -17.60 -33.19
C SER A 674 -21.47 -18.07 -31.92
N ASP A 675 -20.95 -19.11 -31.24
CA ASP A 675 -21.56 -19.68 -30.03
C ASP A 675 -21.58 -18.68 -28.87
N TRP A 676 -20.52 -17.87 -28.74
CA TRP A 676 -20.44 -16.83 -27.73
C TRP A 676 -21.44 -15.71 -28.00
N SER A 677 -21.59 -15.28 -29.27
CA SER A 677 -22.62 -14.32 -29.64
C SER A 677 -24.03 -14.87 -29.43
N GLN A 678 -24.29 -16.13 -29.74
CA GLN A 678 -25.58 -16.77 -29.44
C GLN A 678 -25.87 -16.81 -27.93
N THR A 679 -24.85 -17.09 -27.11
CA THR A 679 -24.98 -17.07 -25.64
C THR A 679 -25.29 -15.66 -25.14
N ALA A 680 -24.59 -14.65 -25.64
CA ALA A 680 -24.84 -13.24 -25.28
C ALA A 680 -26.23 -12.77 -25.75
N GLN A 681 -26.67 -13.18 -26.94
CA GLN A 681 -28.01 -12.91 -27.45
C GLN A 681 -29.09 -13.56 -26.59
N LYS A 682 -28.86 -14.79 -26.10
CA LYS A 682 -29.79 -15.45 -25.18
C LYS A 682 -29.94 -14.66 -23.88
N ALA A 683 -28.83 -14.25 -23.27
CA ALA A 683 -28.86 -13.39 -22.09
C ALA A 683 -29.60 -12.06 -22.37
N CYS A 684 -29.33 -11.43 -23.53
CA CYS A 684 -30.04 -10.22 -23.94
C CYS A 684 -31.56 -10.41 -24.09
N LYS A 685 -32.00 -11.57 -24.60
CA LYS A 685 -33.43 -11.92 -24.67
C LYS A 685 -34.04 -12.05 -23.27
N ASP A 686 -33.31 -12.64 -22.33
CA ASP A 686 -33.77 -12.77 -20.94
C ASP A 686 -33.98 -11.39 -20.30
N TRP A 687 -33.05 -10.44 -20.50
CA TRP A 687 -33.20 -9.06 -20.02
C TRP A 687 -34.33 -8.31 -20.71
N SER A 688 -34.59 -8.58 -22.00
CA SER A 688 -35.62 -7.88 -22.79
C SER A 688 -37.05 -8.12 -22.28
N MET A 689 -37.24 -9.16 -21.46
CA MET A 689 -38.51 -9.45 -20.78
C MET A 689 -38.73 -8.61 -19.52
N TRP A 690 -37.70 -7.89 -19.05
CA TRP A 690 -37.80 -7.10 -17.83
C TRP A 690 -38.61 -5.84 -18.05
N HIS A 691 -39.21 -5.35 -16.97
CA HIS A 691 -39.96 -4.10 -17.00
C HIS A 691 -39.04 -2.93 -17.39
N HIS A 692 -39.56 -1.99 -18.19
CA HIS A 692 -38.77 -0.90 -18.77
C HIS A 692 -37.95 -0.10 -17.75
N SER A 693 -38.53 0.22 -16.59
CA SER A 693 -37.81 0.94 -15.53
C SER A 693 -36.63 0.14 -14.95
N THR A 694 -36.74 -1.20 -14.89
CA THR A 694 -35.64 -2.08 -14.48
C THR A 694 -34.56 -2.12 -15.55
N TYR A 695 -34.92 -2.33 -16.81
CA TYR A 695 -33.96 -2.38 -17.92
C TYR A 695 -33.13 -1.09 -18.02
N VAL A 696 -33.80 0.06 -17.94
CA VAL A 696 -33.15 1.37 -17.98
C VAL A 696 -32.19 1.58 -16.79
N ALA A 697 -32.55 1.11 -15.59
CA ALA A 697 -31.67 1.20 -14.44
C ALA A 697 -30.36 0.41 -14.64
N PHE A 698 -30.40 -0.76 -15.28
CA PHE A 698 -29.20 -1.51 -15.64
C PHE A 698 -28.37 -0.80 -16.71
N CYS A 699 -29.00 -0.24 -17.76
CA CYS A 699 -28.30 0.58 -18.76
C CYS A 699 -27.55 1.75 -18.14
N ARG A 700 -28.18 2.47 -17.19
CA ARG A 700 -27.57 3.60 -16.46
C ARG A 700 -26.36 3.19 -15.61
N ASN A 701 -26.38 1.97 -15.09
CA ASN A 701 -25.31 1.44 -14.26
C ASN A 701 -24.38 0.50 -15.03
N TYR A 702 -24.24 0.71 -16.35
CA TYR A 702 -23.30 -0.01 -17.22
C TYR A 702 -23.43 -1.55 -17.11
N GLY A 703 -24.67 -2.02 -16.94
CA GLY A 703 -25.02 -3.43 -16.84
C GLY A 703 -24.88 -4.05 -15.46
N ILE A 704 -24.47 -3.30 -14.42
CA ILE A 704 -24.28 -3.83 -13.06
C ILE A 704 -25.25 -3.14 -12.11
N HIS A 705 -26.28 -3.84 -11.65
CA HIS A 705 -27.26 -3.24 -10.74
C HIS A 705 -27.98 -4.30 -9.89
N HIS A 706 -28.59 -3.84 -8.78
CA HIS A 706 -29.48 -4.64 -7.95
C HIS A 706 -30.86 -3.99 -7.86
N THR A 707 -31.92 -4.77 -8.10
CA THR A 707 -33.30 -4.30 -7.83
C THR A 707 -34.06 -5.32 -6.99
N ASN A 708 -35.05 -4.87 -6.22
CA ASN A 708 -35.84 -5.78 -5.37
C ASN A 708 -36.62 -6.85 -6.17
N LYS A 709 -36.88 -6.62 -7.47
CA LYS A 709 -37.65 -7.55 -8.33
C LYS A 709 -36.80 -8.61 -9.02
N VAL A 710 -35.66 -8.22 -9.60
CA VAL A 710 -34.79 -9.16 -10.33
C VAL A 710 -33.51 -9.52 -9.57
N GLY A 711 -33.23 -8.89 -8.42
CA GLY A 711 -32.00 -9.11 -7.67
C GLY A 711 -30.79 -8.44 -8.31
N TYR A 712 -29.59 -8.92 -7.93
CA TYR A 712 -28.31 -8.46 -8.47
C TYR A 712 -28.00 -9.18 -9.78
N HIS A 713 -27.67 -8.42 -10.81
CA HIS A 713 -27.22 -8.95 -12.09
C HIS A 713 -26.01 -8.16 -12.60
N ASN A 714 -25.22 -8.84 -13.45
CA ASN A 714 -24.12 -8.22 -14.17
C ASN A 714 -24.21 -8.65 -15.65
N TRP A 715 -24.74 -7.77 -16.49
CA TRP A 715 -24.96 -8.04 -17.90
C TRP A 715 -23.66 -8.28 -18.66
N ASN A 716 -22.55 -7.66 -18.25
CA ASN A 716 -21.25 -7.91 -18.87
C ASN A 716 -20.79 -9.35 -18.59
N GLU A 717 -20.94 -9.82 -17.34
CA GLU A 717 -20.62 -11.19 -16.93
C GLU A 717 -21.46 -12.21 -17.69
N GLU A 718 -22.77 -11.97 -17.74
CA GLU A 718 -23.73 -12.82 -18.43
C GLU A 718 -23.48 -12.85 -19.95
N ALA A 719 -23.11 -11.71 -20.55
CA ALA A 719 -22.76 -11.60 -21.97
C ALA A 719 -21.50 -12.41 -22.32
N ILE A 720 -20.46 -12.37 -21.49
CA ILE A 720 -19.21 -13.10 -21.76
C ILE A 720 -19.19 -14.52 -21.19
N LYS A 721 -20.25 -14.96 -20.51
CA LYS A 721 -20.30 -16.25 -19.82
C LYS A 721 -19.90 -17.43 -20.70
N GLY A 722 -20.35 -17.44 -21.96
CA GLY A 722 -19.97 -18.46 -22.94
C GLY A 722 -18.47 -18.44 -23.26
N MET A 723 -17.92 -17.25 -23.48
CA MET A 723 -16.49 -17.04 -23.73
C MET A 723 -15.64 -17.46 -22.53
N VAL A 724 -16.00 -17.03 -21.32
CA VAL A 724 -15.28 -17.36 -20.09
C VAL A 724 -15.30 -18.87 -19.87
N ARG A 725 -16.46 -19.53 -19.96
CA ARG A 725 -16.58 -20.98 -19.82
C ARG A 725 -15.64 -21.73 -20.78
N ASP A 726 -15.58 -21.31 -22.04
CA ASP A 726 -14.82 -22.02 -23.07
C ASP A 726 -13.31 -21.74 -22.98
N ILE A 727 -12.89 -20.55 -22.51
CA ILE A 727 -11.47 -20.14 -22.45
C ILE A 727 -10.83 -20.38 -21.08
N HIS A 728 -11.59 -20.46 -20.00
CA HIS A 728 -11.06 -20.55 -18.64
C HIS A 728 -10.08 -21.72 -18.43
N GLU A 729 -10.46 -22.94 -18.86
CA GLU A 729 -9.56 -24.10 -18.76
C GLU A 729 -8.35 -23.99 -19.71
N PRO A 730 -8.50 -23.62 -21.00
CA PRO A 730 -7.34 -23.32 -21.86
C PRO A 730 -6.40 -22.24 -21.30
N TRP A 731 -6.93 -21.25 -20.58
CA TRP A 731 -6.11 -20.24 -19.91
C TRP A 731 -5.30 -20.83 -18.76
N LYS A 732 -5.91 -21.69 -17.93
CA LYS A 732 -5.16 -22.43 -16.91
C LYS A 732 -4.08 -23.32 -17.53
N GLU A 733 -4.38 -24.01 -18.63
CA GLU A 733 -3.38 -24.78 -19.39
C GLU A 733 -2.23 -23.89 -19.86
N LEU A 734 -2.52 -22.67 -20.33
CA LEU A 734 -1.50 -21.69 -20.70
C LEU A 734 -0.66 -21.29 -19.48
N LEU A 735 -1.26 -20.98 -18.33
CA LEU A 735 -0.53 -20.63 -17.11
C LEU A 735 0.40 -21.76 -16.66
N LEU A 736 -0.07 -23.02 -16.69
CA LEU A 736 0.77 -24.19 -16.42
C LEU A 736 1.93 -24.29 -17.41
N THR A 737 1.70 -23.93 -18.67
CA THR A 737 2.74 -23.92 -19.71
C THR A 737 3.78 -22.84 -19.44
N VAL A 738 3.36 -21.65 -18.98
CA VAL A 738 4.28 -20.58 -18.56
C VAL A 738 5.14 -21.05 -17.39
N GLN A 739 4.52 -21.68 -16.38
CA GLN A 739 5.24 -22.23 -15.22
C GLN A 739 6.23 -23.34 -15.61
N GLN A 740 5.84 -24.22 -16.53
CA GLN A 740 6.75 -25.24 -17.07
C GLN A 740 7.94 -24.62 -17.80
N GLN A 741 7.73 -23.54 -18.56
CA GLN A 741 8.83 -22.81 -19.21
C GLN A 741 9.73 -22.08 -18.23
N ARG A 742 9.17 -21.52 -17.16
CA ARG A 742 9.93 -20.95 -16.06
C ARG A 742 10.85 -22.03 -15.45
N GLY A 743 10.28 -23.19 -15.10
CA GLY A 743 11.04 -24.34 -14.60
C GLY A 743 12.13 -24.82 -15.56
N ALA A 744 11.79 -25.02 -16.83
CA ALA A 744 12.75 -25.42 -17.86
C ALA A 744 13.88 -24.40 -18.06
N SER A 745 13.59 -23.10 -17.91
CA SER A 745 14.61 -22.05 -17.99
C SER A 745 15.56 -22.13 -16.79
N VAL A 746 15.04 -22.35 -15.57
CA VAL A 746 15.87 -22.52 -14.37
C VAL A 746 16.72 -23.80 -14.44
N ASP A 747 16.13 -24.91 -14.90
CA ASP A 747 16.84 -26.18 -15.03
C ASP A 747 17.95 -26.12 -16.11
N LEU A 748 17.77 -25.33 -17.18
CA LEU A 748 18.82 -25.05 -18.15
C LEU A 748 20.07 -24.46 -17.47
N PHE A 749 19.91 -23.48 -16.58
CA PHE A 749 21.04 -22.90 -15.86
C PHE A 749 21.71 -23.92 -14.93
N LYS A 750 20.94 -24.78 -14.27
CA LYS A 750 21.52 -25.87 -13.45
C LYS A 750 22.36 -26.81 -14.30
N SER A 751 21.86 -27.23 -15.47
CA SER A 751 22.64 -28.07 -16.40
C SER A 751 23.83 -27.33 -17.03
N MET A 752 23.79 -26.00 -17.15
CA MET A 752 24.98 -25.23 -17.53
C MET A 752 26.01 -25.23 -16.41
N VAL A 753 25.59 -25.00 -15.16
CA VAL A 753 26.46 -25.09 -13.97
C VAL A 753 27.16 -26.44 -13.92
N GLU A 754 26.42 -27.55 -13.91
CA GLU A 754 27.00 -28.91 -13.86
C GLU A 754 28.02 -29.18 -14.98
N ARG A 755 27.75 -28.67 -16.19
CA ARG A 755 28.62 -28.85 -17.34
C ARG A 755 29.89 -28.01 -17.25
N VAL A 756 29.77 -26.75 -16.82
CA VAL A 756 30.91 -25.84 -16.61
C VAL A 756 31.82 -26.41 -15.51
N THR A 757 31.23 -26.84 -14.40
CA THR A 757 31.95 -27.49 -13.30
C THR A 757 32.71 -28.71 -13.79
N GLY A 758 32.03 -29.64 -14.47
CA GLY A 758 32.68 -30.85 -15.00
C GLY A 758 33.77 -30.56 -16.03
N TYR A 759 33.59 -29.55 -16.89
CA TYR A 759 34.60 -29.15 -17.86
C TYR A 759 35.85 -28.54 -17.20
N LEU A 760 35.66 -27.65 -16.21
CA LEU A 760 36.77 -27.06 -15.48
C LEU A 760 37.51 -28.10 -14.63
N GLU A 761 36.79 -29.03 -14.00
CA GLU A 761 37.40 -30.15 -13.26
C GLU A 761 38.23 -31.06 -14.17
N SER A 762 37.77 -31.33 -15.40
CA SER A 762 38.51 -32.19 -16.33
C SER A 762 39.74 -31.52 -16.95
N GLU A 763 39.63 -30.24 -17.33
CA GLU A 763 40.69 -29.53 -18.05
C GLU A 763 41.69 -28.83 -17.12
N LEU A 764 41.27 -28.44 -15.91
CA LEU A 764 42.08 -27.73 -14.92
C LEU A 764 42.31 -28.54 -13.63
N GLY A 765 41.95 -29.83 -13.62
CA GLY A 765 42.08 -30.70 -12.44
C GLY A 765 43.51 -30.81 -11.89
N ASP A 766 44.52 -30.63 -12.74
CA ASP A 766 45.94 -30.61 -12.34
C ASP A 766 46.35 -29.31 -11.62
N PHE A 767 45.49 -28.29 -11.63
CA PHE A 767 45.72 -26.98 -11.01
C PHE A 767 44.59 -26.61 -10.04
N PRO A 768 44.42 -27.35 -8.92
CA PRO A 768 43.28 -27.17 -8.00
C PRO A 768 43.20 -25.76 -7.41
N ASP A 769 44.35 -25.15 -7.09
CA ASP A 769 44.44 -23.78 -6.56
C ASP A 769 43.92 -22.73 -7.55
N ALA A 770 43.89 -23.07 -8.85
CA ALA A 770 43.40 -22.20 -9.91
C ALA A 770 41.96 -22.52 -10.34
N ALA A 771 41.60 -23.80 -10.37
CA ALA A 771 40.31 -24.29 -10.84
C ALA A 771 39.18 -24.00 -9.85
N GLU A 772 39.38 -24.26 -8.55
CA GLU A 772 38.31 -24.16 -7.56
C GLU A 772 37.72 -22.74 -7.43
N PRO A 773 38.51 -21.65 -7.31
CA PRO A 773 37.95 -20.30 -7.20
C PRO A 773 37.24 -19.85 -8.48
N LEU A 774 37.72 -20.32 -9.64
CA LEU A 774 37.14 -20.01 -10.94
C LEU A 774 35.79 -20.70 -11.11
N THR A 775 35.72 -21.99 -10.80
CA THR A 775 34.48 -22.77 -10.78
C THR A 775 33.47 -22.10 -9.86
N GLN A 776 33.84 -21.81 -8.60
CA GLN A 776 32.97 -21.12 -7.64
C GLN A 776 32.47 -19.76 -8.16
N ALA A 777 33.33 -18.98 -8.82
CA ALA A 777 32.95 -17.68 -9.37
C ALA A 777 31.92 -17.83 -10.50
N ILE A 778 32.16 -18.70 -11.48
CA ILE A 778 31.26 -18.90 -12.62
C ILE A 778 29.94 -19.55 -12.20
N GLU A 779 29.99 -20.57 -11.33
CA GLU A 779 28.79 -21.21 -10.75
C GLU A 779 27.89 -20.19 -10.05
N SER A 780 28.49 -19.30 -9.27
CA SER A 780 27.75 -18.24 -8.58
C SER A 780 27.12 -17.27 -9.57
N GLN A 781 27.85 -16.85 -10.62
CA GLN A 781 27.31 -15.94 -11.64
C GLN A 781 26.15 -16.57 -12.42
N LEU A 782 26.27 -17.83 -12.82
CA LEU A 782 25.20 -18.57 -13.49
C LEU A 782 23.99 -18.76 -12.57
N SER A 783 24.21 -18.98 -11.28
CA SER A 783 23.13 -19.09 -10.28
C SER A 783 22.41 -17.74 -10.06
N ILE A 784 23.14 -16.62 -10.06
CA ILE A 784 22.55 -15.28 -10.00
C ILE A 784 21.71 -15.04 -11.26
N ALA A 785 22.26 -15.34 -12.45
CA ALA A 785 21.54 -15.21 -13.72
C ALA A 785 20.25 -16.05 -13.74
N ALA A 786 20.30 -17.28 -13.22
CA ALA A 786 19.12 -18.15 -13.10
C ALA A 786 18.02 -17.52 -12.24
N ASN A 787 18.37 -16.94 -11.10
CA ASN A 787 17.40 -16.27 -10.21
C ASN A 787 16.83 -15.02 -10.87
N THR A 788 17.65 -14.22 -11.56
CA THR A 788 17.16 -13.04 -12.29
C THR A 788 16.17 -13.41 -13.40
N VAL A 789 16.40 -14.54 -14.09
CA VAL A 789 15.45 -15.10 -15.05
C VAL A 789 14.16 -15.57 -14.35
N ASP A 790 14.28 -16.27 -13.22
CA ASP A 790 13.14 -16.73 -12.43
C ASP A 790 12.26 -15.58 -11.93
N GLU A 791 12.88 -14.50 -11.45
CA GLU A 791 12.21 -13.26 -11.04
C GLU A 791 11.49 -12.57 -12.21
N ALA A 792 12.12 -12.52 -13.39
CA ALA A 792 11.48 -11.97 -14.60
C ALA A 792 10.23 -12.77 -14.99
N PHE A 793 10.27 -14.11 -14.88
CA PHE A 793 9.09 -14.95 -15.07
C PHE A 793 8.02 -14.72 -13.99
N GLY A 794 8.41 -14.55 -12.73
CA GLY A 794 7.49 -14.19 -11.65
C GLY A 794 6.72 -12.89 -11.94
N CYS A 795 7.42 -11.84 -12.37
CA CYS A 795 6.79 -10.58 -12.76
C CYS A 795 5.84 -10.76 -13.97
N PHE A 796 6.24 -11.57 -14.95
CA PHE A 796 5.39 -11.88 -16.10
C PHE A 796 4.12 -12.63 -15.70
N GLU A 797 4.20 -13.60 -14.78
CA GLU A 797 3.03 -14.33 -14.26
C GLU A 797 2.02 -13.39 -13.57
N GLU A 798 2.51 -12.40 -12.79
CA GLU A 798 1.67 -11.37 -12.18
C GLU A 798 0.98 -10.48 -13.24
N GLN A 799 1.72 -10.08 -14.28
CA GLN A 799 1.17 -9.28 -15.38
C GLN A 799 0.14 -10.07 -16.22
N VAL A 800 0.37 -11.36 -16.45
CA VAL A 800 -0.59 -12.25 -17.14
C VAL A 800 -1.82 -12.48 -16.27
N SER A 801 -1.67 -12.57 -14.95
CA SER A 801 -2.79 -12.62 -14.01
C SER A 801 -3.65 -11.35 -14.09
N CYS A 802 -3.03 -10.18 -14.17
CA CYS A 802 -3.75 -8.92 -14.44
C CYS A 802 -4.48 -8.95 -15.79
N LEU A 803 -3.85 -9.50 -16.84
CA LEU A 803 -4.48 -9.65 -18.16
C LEU A 803 -5.71 -10.58 -18.12
N CYS A 804 -5.65 -11.66 -17.34
CA CYS A 804 -6.76 -12.57 -17.09
C CYS A 804 -7.99 -11.80 -16.59
N VAL A 805 -7.78 -10.87 -15.65
CA VAL A 805 -8.82 -9.97 -15.16
C VAL A 805 -9.39 -9.11 -16.26
N TYR A 806 -8.55 -8.41 -17.04
CA TYR A 806 -9.06 -7.57 -18.12
C TYR A 806 -9.85 -8.37 -19.17
N ALA A 807 -9.49 -9.63 -19.40
CA ALA A 807 -10.11 -10.50 -20.39
C ALA A 807 -11.42 -11.14 -19.92
N PHE A 808 -11.51 -11.58 -18.65
CA PHE A 808 -12.60 -12.42 -18.17
C PHE A 808 -13.46 -11.81 -17.06
N SER A 809 -13.05 -10.67 -16.51
CA SER A 809 -13.89 -9.96 -15.54
C SER A 809 -14.96 -9.10 -16.22
N SER A 810 -16.02 -8.84 -15.46
CA SER A 810 -17.19 -8.08 -15.88
C SER A 810 -17.16 -6.61 -15.44
N ILE A 811 -16.04 -6.17 -14.89
CA ILE A 811 -15.83 -4.82 -14.36
C ILE A 811 -15.80 -3.81 -15.51
N ARG A 812 -16.12 -2.54 -15.23
CA ARG A 812 -16.22 -1.50 -16.27
C ARG A 812 -14.90 -1.30 -17.00
N THR A 813 -13.76 -1.43 -16.30
CA THR A 813 -12.44 -1.28 -16.92
C THR A 813 -11.95 -2.51 -17.69
N SER A 814 -12.69 -3.63 -17.68
CA SER A 814 -12.35 -4.81 -18.48
C SER A 814 -12.57 -4.57 -19.98
N PHE A 815 -12.15 -5.52 -20.81
CA PHE A 815 -12.35 -5.42 -22.26
C PHE A 815 -13.84 -5.41 -22.64
N ILE A 816 -14.68 -6.23 -21.99
CA ILE A 816 -16.13 -6.21 -22.25
C ILE A 816 -16.76 -4.91 -21.76
N GLY A 817 -16.38 -4.44 -20.56
CA GLY A 817 -16.87 -3.18 -20.00
C GLY A 817 -16.62 -2.00 -20.96
N HIS A 818 -15.38 -1.85 -21.43
CA HIS A 818 -15.02 -0.83 -22.43
C HIS A 818 -15.77 -0.98 -23.75
N THR A 819 -16.04 -2.21 -24.18
CA THR A 819 -16.68 -2.45 -25.49
C THR A 819 -18.19 -2.17 -25.43
N MET A 820 -18.83 -2.48 -24.29
CA MET A 820 -20.25 -2.25 -24.04
C MET A 820 -20.54 -0.81 -23.59
N GLU A 821 -19.55 -0.06 -23.12
CA GLU A 821 -19.69 1.31 -22.61
C GLU A 821 -20.47 2.23 -23.55
N SER A 822 -20.12 2.24 -24.84
CA SER A 822 -20.83 2.99 -25.88
C SER A 822 -22.31 2.61 -26.01
N ALA A 823 -22.63 1.32 -25.97
CA ALA A 823 -24.00 0.82 -26.12
C ALA A 823 -24.85 1.13 -24.88
N TYR A 824 -24.28 1.00 -23.68
CA TYR A 824 -24.95 1.44 -22.45
C TYR A 824 -25.27 2.92 -22.48
N ARG A 825 -24.32 3.74 -22.93
CA ARG A 825 -24.52 5.19 -23.04
C ARG A 825 -25.57 5.56 -24.09
N GLU A 826 -25.47 5.02 -25.28
CA GLU A 826 -26.47 5.26 -26.34
C GLU A 826 -27.87 4.86 -25.85
N SER A 827 -27.98 3.71 -25.16
CA SER A 827 -29.26 3.27 -24.57
C SER A 827 -29.74 4.15 -23.41
N SER A 828 -28.84 4.75 -22.62
CA SER A 828 -29.24 5.63 -21.52
C SER A 828 -29.74 6.98 -22.02
N PHE A 829 -29.34 7.39 -23.22
CA PHE A 829 -29.75 8.64 -23.87
C PHE A 829 -31.04 8.54 -24.69
N GLU A 830 -31.63 7.35 -24.82
CA GLU A 830 -32.93 7.19 -25.47
C GLU A 830 -34.07 7.72 -24.60
N HIS A 831 -34.97 8.54 -25.15
CA HIS A 831 -36.14 9.11 -24.43
C HIS A 831 -37.42 9.09 -25.27
N GLY A 832 -38.57 9.34 -24.63
CA GLY A 832 -39.87 9.44 -25.33
C GLY A 832 -40.52 8.10 -25.71
N ARG A 833 -41.52 8.16 -26.60
CA ARG A 833 -42.27 6.97 -27.08
C ARG A 833 -41.32 5.99 -27.79
N ASP A 834 -41.54 4.71 -27.56
CA ASP A 834 -40.73 3.58 -28.07
C ASP A 834 -39.26 3.55 -27.64
N SER A 835 -38.84 4.41 -26.70
CA SER A 835 -37.47 4.43 -26.18
C SER A 835 -37.06 3.07 -25.58
N HIS A 836 -37.98 2.32 -24.99
CA HIS A 836 -37.67 1.00 -24.46
C HIS A 836 -37.28 -0.01 -25.55
N GLU A 837 -37.98 -0.02 -26.70
CA GLU A 837 -37.64 -0.92 -27.81
C GLU A 837 -36.33 -0.48 -28.47
N ARG A 838 -36.09 0.83 -28.65
CA ARG A 838 -34.81 1.31 -29.18
C ARG A 838 -33.63 0.95 -28.27
N ARG A 839 -33.79 1.02 -26.94
CA ARG A 839 -32.77 0.57 -25.97
C ARG A 839 -32.44 -0.92 -26.13
N LYS A 840 -33.47 -1.77 -26.28
CA LYS A 840 -33.27 -3.19 -26.55
C LYS A 840 -32.55 -3.42 -27.86
N ASP A 841 -32.89 -2.67 -28.91
CA ASP A 841 -32.26 -2.78 -30.22
C ASP A 841 -30.78 -2.39 -30.16
N ILE A 842 -30.42 -1.34 -29.43
CA ILE A 842 -29.01 -0.89 -29.26
C ILE A 842 -28.17 -1.99 -28.59
N ILE A 843 -28.60 -2.46 -27.41
CA ILE A 843 -27.88 -3.49 -26.66
C ILE A 843 -27.87 -4.82 -27.42
N GLY A 844 -29.03 -5.21 -27.95
CA GLY A 844 -29.20 -6.42 -28.74
C GLY A 844 -28.34 -6.45 -29.99
N ARG A 845 -28.29 -5.34 -30.76
CA ARG A 845 -27.43 -5.20 -31.94
C ARG A 845 -25.95 -5.30 -31.58
N LYS A 846 -25.52 -4.70 -30.47
CA LYS A 846 -24.12 -4.77 -30.04
C LYS A 846 -23.69 -6.20 -29.69
N LEU A 847 -24.51 -6.92 -28.94
CA LEU A 847 -24.22 -8.29 -28.49
C LEU A 847 -24.41 -9.36 -29.58
N SER A 848 -25.26 -9.08 -30.57
CA SER A 848 -25.46 -9.96 -31.72
C SER A 848 -24.34 -9.91 -32.77
N GLN A 849 -23.44 -8.94 -32.68
CA GLN A 849 -22.27 -8.85 -33.55
C GLN A 849 -21.14 -9.75 -33.07
N GLU A 850 -20.71 -10.72 -33.87
CA GLU A 850 -19.50 -11.52 -33.60
C GLU A 850 -18.24 -10.66 -33.46
N SER A 851 -18.23 -9.47 -34.07
CA SER A 851 -17.10 -8.54 -34.02
C SER A 851 -16.76 -8.12 -32.59
N ILE A 852 -17.72 -8.15 -31.66
CA ILE A 852 -17.45 -7.83 -30.25
C ILE A 852 -16.40 -8.79 -29.69
N PHE A 853 -16.64 -10.10 -29.80
CA PHE A 853 -15.74 -11.13 -29.29
C PHE A 853 -14.43 -11.21 -30.08
N ARG A 854 -14.47 -10.94 -31.39
CA ARG A 854 -13.24 -10.82 -32.21
C ARG A 854 -12.35 -9.69 -31.70
N GLN A 855 -12.91 -8.53 -31.37
CA GLN A 855 -12.16 -7.41 -30.81
C GLN A 855 -11.62 -7.70 -29.41
N LEU A 856 -12.42 -8.35 -28.54
CA LEU A 856 -11.96 -8.78 -27.21
C LEU A 856 -10.74 -9.71 -27.31
N MET A 857 -10.82 -10.74 -28.16
CA MET A 857 -9.72 -11.70 -28.34
C MET A 857 -8.50 -11.07 -29.03
N LYS A 858 -8.71 -10.13 -29.95
CA LYS A 858 -7.62 -9.38 -30.58
C LYS A 858 -6.86 -8.53 -29.55
N ARG A 859 -7.58 -7.76 -28.71
CA ARG A 859 -6.97 -6.95 -27.64
C ARG A 859 -6.24 -7.82 -26.61
N CYS A 860 -6.83 -8.95 -26.23
CA CYS A 860 -6.20 -9.91 -25.32
C CYS A 860 -4.88 -10.44 -25.90
N ARG A 861 -4.89 -10.85 -27.17
CA ARG A 861 -3.70 -11.33 -27.89
C ARG A 861 -2.61 -10.26 -27.99
N GLU A 862 -2.96 -9.06 -28.43
CA GLU A 862 -2.00 -7.94 -28.56
C GLU A 862 -1.33 -7.62 -27.22
N ARG A 863 -2.11 -7.59 -26.14
CA ARG A 863 -1.59 -7.32 -24.81
C ARG A 863 -0.71 -8.46 -24.30
N PHE A 864 -1.10 -9.72 -24.47
CA PHE A 864 -0.24 -10.86 -24.12
C PHE A 864 1.08 -10.84 -24.91
N HIS A 865 1.03 -10.56 -26.21
CA HIS A 865 2.23 -10.45 -27.05
C HIS A 865 3.16 -9.32 -26.60
N HIS A 866 2.60 -8.20 -26.16
CA HIS A 866 3.36 -7.09 -25.61
C HIS A 866 4.06 -7.49 -24.29
N LEU A 867 3.35 -8.16 -23.39
CA LEU A 867 3.93 -8.69 -22.14
C LEU A 867 5.05 -9.70 -22.44
N ALA A 868 4.82 -10.60 -23.40
CA ALA A 868 5.83 -11.57 -23.83
C ALA A 868 7.10 -10.87 -24.35
N ASN A 869 6.94 -9.84 -25.21
CA ASN A 869 8.09 -9.04 -25.66
C ASN A 869 8.84 -8.36 -24.51
N GLY A 870 8.09 -7.89 -23.50
CA GLY A 870 8.65 -7.29 -22.29
C GLY A 870 9.59 -8.23 -21.55
N ILE A 871 9.13 -9.45 -21.22
CA ILE A 871 9.96 -10.44 -20.52
C ILE A 871 11.22 -10.82 -21.31
N GLN A 872 11.14 -11.00 -22.64
CA GLN A 872 12.35 -11.29 -23.43
C GLN A 872 13.34 -10.14 -23.40
N LYS A 873 12.87 -8.89 -23.47
CA LYS A 873 13.76 -7.74 -23.36
C LYS A 873 14.46 -7.76 -22.01
N THR A 874 13.71 -7.89 -20.92
CA THR A 874 14.27 -7.97 -19.56
C THR A 874 15.27 -9.10 -19.40
N ILE A 875 14.94 -10.32 -19.84
CA ILE A 875 15.86 -11.46 -19.76
C ILE A 875 17.11 -11.21 -20.62
N ARG A 876 16.97 -10.69 -21.83
CA ARG A 876 18.12 -10.43 -22.71
C ARG A 876 19.06 -9.38 -22.11
N ASP A 877 18.52 -8.26 -21.66
CA ASP A 877 19.29 -7.18 -21.07
C ASP A 877 20.04 -7.72 -19.83
N ASN A 878 19.34 -8.45 -18.95
CA ASN A 878 19.95 -9.07 -17.78
C ASN A 878 21.04 -10.10 -18.14
N LEU A 879 20.84 -10.94 -19.15
CA LEU A 879 21.86 -11.94 -19.53
C LEU A 879 23.06 -11.31 -20.22
N ALA A 880 22.90 -10.20 -20.94
CA ALA A 880 24.03 -9.44 -21.45
C ALA A 880 24.90 -8.94 -20.30
N ASP A 881 24.29 -8.34 -19.27
CA ASP A 881 24.99 -7.86 -18.07
C ASP A 881 25.75 -9.01 -17.36
N HIS A 882 25.12 -10.17 -17.18
CA HIS A 882 25.78 -11.33 -16.55
C HIS A 882 26.91 -11.91 -17.41
N MET A 883 26.76 -11.91 -18.74
CA MET A 883 27.81 -12.35 -19.65
C MET A 883 29.02 -11.41 -19.63
N ASP A 884 28.80 -10.10 -19.51
CA ASP A 884 29.88 -9.13 -19.36
C ASP A 884 30.62 -9.34 -18.02
N VAL A 885 29.89 -9.66 -16.94
CA VAL A 885 30.52 -10.03 -15.65
C VAL A 885 31.33 -11.33 -15.78
N ILE A 886 30.78 -12.39 -16.40
CA ILE A 886 31.49 -13.65 -16.61
C ILE A 886 32.75 -13.41 -17.46
N HIS A 887 32.66 -12.66 -18.55
CA HIS A 887 33.81 -12.28 -19.37
C HIS A 887 34.87 -11.55 -18.52
N GLY A 888 34.44 -10.62 -17.66
CA GLY A 888 35.32 -9.98 -16.68
C GLY A 888 36.04 -10.99 -15.77
N VAL A 889 35.34 -12.00 -15.23
CA VAL A 889 35.96 -13.05 -14.40
C VAL A 889 37.01 -13.85 -15.20
N LEU A 890 36.73 -14.15 -16.47
CA LEU A 890 37.65 -14.89 -17.33
C LEU A 890 38.89 -14.04 -17.70
N GLU A 891 38.71 -12.74 -17.97
CA GLU A 891 39.79 -11.78 -18.26
C GLU A 891 40.70 -11.49 -17.06
N ILE A 892 40.26 -11.76 -15.83
CA ILE A 892 41.10 -11.65 -14.63
C ILE A 892 42.28 -12.64 -14.65
N ARG A 893 42.26 -13.66 -15.51
CA ARG A 893 43.39 -14.57 -15.77
C ARG A 893 44.29 -14.10 -16.91
N SER A 894 44.02 -12.94 -17.50
CA SER A 894 44.83 -12.40 -18.59
C SER A 894 46.23 -11.98 -18.11
N GLN A 895 47.16 -11.86 -19.06
CA GLN A 895 48.51 -11.40 -18.80
C GLN A 895 48.54 -9.98 -18.18
N ASN A 896 47.52 -9.16 -18.49
CA ASN A 896 47.37 -7.81 -17.92
C ASN A 896 47.02 -7.86 -16.43
N ALA A 897 46.15 -8.79 -16.02
CA ALA A 897 45.77 -8.98 -14.63
C ALA A 897 46.95 -9.45 -13.75
N ALA A 898 47.78 -10.35 -14.30
CA ALA A 898 49.00 -10.81 -13.65
C ALA A 898 49.99 -9.63 -13.47
N GLN A 899 50.20 -8.84 -14.52
CA GLN A 899 51.03 -7.63 -14.46
C GLN A 899 50.49 -6.60 -13.45
N GLU A 900 49.18 -6.39 -13.39
CA GLU A 900 48.52 -5.49 -12.44
C GLU A 900 48.70 -5.96 -10.99
N GLY A 901 48.58 -7.26 -10.75
CA GLY A 901 48.83 -7.88 -9.44
C GLY A 901 50.32 -7.95 -9.04
N GLU A 902 51.25 -7.79 -9.99
CA GLU A 902 52.70 -7.68 -9.75
C GLU A 902 53.13 -6.22 -9.50
N ARG A 903 52.39 -5.23 -10.03
CA ARG A 903 52.68 -3.79 -9.84
C ARG A 903 52.56 -3.32 -8.38
N ASP A 904 51.68 -3.93 -7.59
CA ASP A 904 51.49 -3.61 -6.16
C ASP A 904 51.35 -4.87 -5.30
N VAL A 905 52.49 -5.53 -5.03
CA VAL A 905 52.58 -6.74 -4.20
C VAL A 905 52.07 -6.48 -2.77
N HIS A 906 52.26 -5.26 -2.23
CA HIS A 906 51.79 -4.91 -0.90
C HIS A 906 50.26 -4.83 -0.82
N LEU A 907 49.59 -4.27 -1.83
CA LEU A 907 48.14 -4.32 -1.94
C LEU A 907 47.65 -5.77 -2.04
N ARG A 908 48.29 -6.59 -2.89
CA ARG A 908 47.90 -8.00 -3.08
C ARG A 908 47.94 -8.79 -1.77
N VAL A 909 48.99 -8.65 -0.97
CA VAL A 909 49.11 -9.32 0.34
C VAL A 909 47.99 -8.87 1.30
N ARG A 910 47.68 -7.58 1.34
CA ARG A 910 46.58 -7.05 2.18
C ARG A 910 45.22 -7.57 1.72
N VAL A 911 44.97 -7.62 0.41
CA VAL A 911 43.73 -8.15 -0.15
C VAL A 911 43.60 -9.65 0.14
N ASP A 912 44.67 -10.44 0.02
CA ASP A 912 44.67 -11.87 0.35
C ASP A 912 44.33 -12.13 1.82
N GLU A 913 44.94 -11.39 2.75
CA GLU A 913 44.61 -11.51 4.18
C GLU A 913 43.15 -11.13 4.46
N ALA A 914 42.66 -10.04 3.84
CA ALA A 914 41.29 -9.58 3.97
C ALA A 914 40.28 -10.61 3.42
N VAL A 915 40.54 -11.20 2.25
CA VAL A 915 39.67 -12.21 1.62
C VAL A 915 39.65 -13.50 2.42
N ARG A 916 40.80 -13.99 2.92
CA ARG A 916 40.84 -15.18 3.80
C ARG A 916 40.00 -14.97 5.06
N SER A 917 40.14 -13.82 5.70
CA SER A 917 39.32 -13.43 6.86
C SER A 917 37.83 -13.33 6.49
N ALA A 918 37.51 -12.71 5.35
CA ALA A 918 36.16 -12.54 4.85
C ALA A 918 35.47 -13.88 4.56
N ARG A 919 36.14 -14.84 3.90
CA ARG A 919 35.60 -16.18 3.60
C ARG A 919 35.30 -16.97 4.88
N ALA A 920 36.20 -16.96 5.86
CA ALA A 920 35.99 -17.64 7.13
C ALA A 920 34.77 -17.06 7.88
N ARG A 921 34.64 -15.73 7.93
CA ARG A 921 33.47 -15.07 8.52
C ARG A 921 32.19 -15.35 7.73
N HIS A 922 32.24 -15.28 6.41
CA HIS A 922 31.10 -15.55 5.53
C HIS A 922 30.55 -16.97 5.73
N ALA A 923 31.42 -17.98 5.77
CA ALA A 923 31.02 -19.36 6.06
C ALA A 923 30.39 -19.52 7.44
N SER A 924 30.96 -18.88 8.47
CA SER A 924 30.39 -18.88 9.82
C SER A 924 29.01 -18.20 9.89
N ILE A 925 28.82 -17.10 9.16
CA ILE A 925 27.53 -16.40 9.06
C ILE A 925 26.49 -17.26 8.34
N LEU A 926 26.84 -17.93 7.25
CA LEU A 926 25.90 -18.80 6.54
C LEU A 926 25.51 -20.01 7.37
N ALA A 927 26.43 -20.59 8.15
CA ALA A 927 26.14 -21.70 9.06
C ALA A 927 25.16 -21.31 10.17
N SER A 928 25.23 -20.07 10.68
CA SER A 928 24.32 -19.58 11.74
C SER A 928 22.91 -19.26 11.24
N ILE A 929 22.73 -19.04 9.93
CA ILE A 929 21.41 -18.86 9.31
C ILE A 929 20.75 -20.21 8.98
N ALA A 930 21.55 -21.26 8.77
CA ALA A 930 21.06 -22.60 8.41
C ALA A 930 20.66 -23.46 9.62
N ALA A 931 21.16 -23.12 10.81
CA ALA A 931 20.81 -23.73 12.10
C ALA A 931 19.63 -23.00 12.75
#